data_AF-S4N240-F1
#
_entry.id   AF-S4N240-F1
#
_cell.length_a   1.000
_cell.length_b   1.000
_cell.length_c   1.000
_cell.angle_alpha   90.00
_cell.angle_beta   90.00
_cell.angle_gamma   90.00
#
_symmetry.space_group_name_H-M   'P 1'
#
loop_
_entity.id
_entity.type
_entity.pdbx_description
1 polymer ?
#
loop_
_entity_poly.entity_id
_entity_poly.type
_entity_poly.pdbx_seq_one_letter_code
_entity_poly.pdbx_strand_id
1 'polypeptide(L)'
;MTGTADPQQNSSHALPDCAAEPIAGIVAEFVDKRMGQRIAQGQEPVLRPVFVKYHGTARGVLTVAPDLPPDLCIGFLGAARDQPGGLTAWVRFSSDTLPDRPDFRRTLGMGIKLFGVPGPKLLQDEGRADTQDLVLQNHDVFFVDTARDMCEFQQDPIAYQNAHPVTRAILQAMRKPEESALTARYWGVLPYAFGPHRHVKYVLVPASCPPGDPQAVPPDEDPSFFRGDLRHRLAAGEAAFDLMVQFRTDPDRMPLDRATVRWEESLSPPVRVARLTLHQQDVRARGQDAYGENLAYNPWHCLAEHQPVGSIAEARKVVYRASAARRRDANGVPVAEPGPARPPSGEPHGRDTRIVRAAIHPAIGVARVGDSAEEFFLAPEVDDPPPLPAGSYKDATGALKRQAARFRVYGYNAAGEPVAELTADNADIRWTVHVANKKAAWYQFQLALDIPEAAAAPASTPRNPKVPAEERGRLVIDPGPRSIRGRDRAGRPEYRFDTGCFLGKPVHLGEVRTDGAGRLVFLGGHGVSASVDHAQATHFANNDGWHDDVSDGPVTARVRVDGRSVPVEPAWVVVAPPNFAPELKSVRTMYDLMRDVFVSCGTLPPPENVSFTRDVLPILRRLCDLQWVNRGIAALFGHGGREHFLAPGRLARLADPGPRNAELRQQVWATMRDLDRDGLSPVPWPPLYGDSMSVRPVSARQHLTLSSLQYRSLARWAAGDFEADHDPSAVPPTGLDEVPLADRPGMLDRAALSFCLADAFHPGCEMSWPMRHSTLYSAPFRVRHRDPGIHESDYGQVLTPQTALGVDGPLYAQGPGDLTRWMAVPWQTDTARCRSGYYLGYGPRYDPYLPTFWPARVPNHVLTEQDYETAVDPGSPAEERRAAFERRAVWDRWLPPDRIEQMNAMVKDFGKLGLVERRTGAADDPELPATMFVESAVGFRPEQPPPALRNLRCLHVPEAADPALNGGALAAALARTDVPHEQVMAGYFEKVARFPDDR
;
A
#
# COMPACT_ATOMS: atom_id res chain seq x y z
N MET A 1 -43.74 34.37 -8.59
CA MET A 1 -43.75 35.83 -8.84
C MET A 1 -42.32 36.27 -9.08
N THR A 2 -42.10 36.90 -10.21
CA THR A 2 -40.81 37.34 -10.73
C THR A 2 -40.25 38.50 -9.93
N GLY A 3 -39.03 38.34 -9.41
CA GLY A 3 -38.22 39.40 -8.82
C GLY A 3 -36.75 39.06 -9.03
N THR A 4 -36.23 39.37 -10.22
CA THR A 4 -34.80 39.37 -10.51
C THR A 4 -34.14 40.49 -9.71
N ALA A 5 -33.40 40.12 -8.66
CA ALA A 5 -32.52 41.04 -7.96
C ALA A 5 -31.21 41.18 -8.73
N ASP A 6 -30.87 42.42 -9.05
CA ASP A 6 -29.69 42.89 -9.76
C ASP A 6 -28.42 42.70 -8.90
N PRO A 7 -27.33 42.06 -9.37
CA PRO A 7 -26.13 41.81 -8.55
C PRO A 7 -25.14 43.00 -8.48
N GLN A 8 -25.56 44.23 -8.84
CA GLN A 8 -24.66 45.41 -8.89
C GLN A 8 -25.12 46.61 -8.05
N GLN A 9 -25.51 46.40 -6.80
CA GLN A 9 -25.41 47.48 -5.79
C GLN A 9 -24.21 47.26 -4.88
N ASN A 10 -23.03 47.58 -5.42
CA ASN A 10 -21.83 47.80 -4.62
C ASN A 10 -21.96 49.18 -3.96
N SER A 11 -22.66 49.28 -2.83
CA SER A 11 -22.57 50.47 -1.98
C SER A 11 -21.18 50.49 -1.35
N SER A 12 -20.27 51.30 -1.91
CA SER A 12 -19.02 51.66 -1.25
C SER A 12 -19.33 52.50 -0.02
N HIS A 13 -19.70 51.87 1.09
CA HIS A 13 -19.59 52.52 2.39
C HIS A 13 -18.10 52.74 2.62
N ALA A 14 -17.68 54.01 2.70
CA ALA A 14 -16.33 54.36 3.12
C ALA A 14 -16.05 53.66 4.46
N LEU A 15 -14.90 53.01 4.58
CA LEU A 15 -14.50 52.37 5.84
C LEU A 15 -14.49 53.43 6.96
N PRO A 16 -14.94 53.09 8.18
CA PRO A 16 -14.89 54.02 9.31
C PRO A 16 -13.49 54.58 9.53
N ASP A 17 -13.41 55.86 9.89
CA ASP A 17 -12.15 56.51 10.23
C ASP A 17 -11.58 55.92 11.54
N CYS A 18 -10.39 55.33 11.46
CA CYS A 18 -9.73 54.71 12.61
C CYS A 18 -9.42 55.69 13.76
N ALA A 19 -9.33 56.99 13.49
CA ALA A 19 -9.14 58.00 14.53
C ALA A 19 -10.44 58.29 15.32
N ALA A 20 -11.59 58.22 14.66
CA ALA A 20 -12.89 58.52 15.25
C ALA A 20 -13.60 57.27 15.81
N GLU A 21 -13.59 56.17 15.04
CA GLU A 21 -14.35 54.95 15.33
C GLU A 21 -13.53 53.67 15.11
N PRO A 22 -12.39 53.49 15.83
CA PRO A 22 -11.45 52.40 15.58
C PRO A 22 -12.09 51.00 15.71
N ILE A 23 -12.98 50.80 16.68
CA ILE A 23 -13.63 49.51 16.89
C ILE A 23 -14.58 49.18 15.73
N ALA A 24 -15.33 50.18 15.22
CA ALA A 24 -16.22 49.99 14.08
C ALA A 24 -15.42 49.65 12.81
N GLY A 25 -14.27 50.30 12.60
CA GLY A 25 -13.37 49.98 11.49
C GLY A 25 -12.84 48.54 11.54
N ILE A 26 -12.48 48.04 12.72
CA ILE A 26 -12.04 46.64 12.88
C ILE A 26 -13.17 45.65 12.59
N VAL A 27 -14.41 45.94 13.02
CA VAL A 27 -15.58 45.11 12.72
C VAL A 27 -15.83 45.06 11.21
N ALA A 28 -15.79 46.21 10.53
CA ALA A 28 -15.97 46.30 9.08
C ALA A 28 -14.95 45.44 8.32
N GLU A 29 -13.67 45.48 8.71
CA GLU A 29 -12.63 44.70 8.06
C GLU A 29 -12.74 43.18 8.31
N PHE A 30 -12.92 42.75 9.57
CA PHE A 30 -12.92 41.31 9.89
C PHE A 30 -14.25 40.62 9.61
N VAL A 31 -15.37 41.25 10.00
CA VAL A 31 -16.69 40.62 9.96
C VAL A 31 -17.35 40.92 8.62
N ASP A 32 -17.52 42.19 8.27
CA ASP A 32 -18.33 42.55 7.10
C ASP A 32 -17.59 42.23 5.79
N LYS A 33 -16.30 42.56 5.72
CA LYS A 33 -15.47 42.31 4.53
C LYS A 33 -14.94 40.89 4.49
N ARG A 34 -14.07 40.47 5.43
CA ARG A 34 -13.40 39.14 5.33
C ARG A 34 -14.33 37.95 5.53
N MET A 35 -15.24 37.97 6.51
CA MET A 35 -16.23 36.89 6.62
C MET A 35 -17.31 37.05 5.55
N GLY A 36 -17.84 38.26 5.33
CA GLY A 36 -18.87 38.50 4.30
C GLY A 36 -18.45 38.07 2.89
N GLN A 37 -17.21 38.35 2.46
CA GLN A 37 -16.70 37.88 1.16
C GLN A 37 -16.66 36.36 1.05
N ARG A 38 -16.22 35.65 2.11
CA ARG A 38 -16.20 34.18 2.11
C ARG A 38 -17.61 33.60 2.08
N ILE A 39 -18.55 34.20 2.82
CA ILE A 39 -19.98 33.82 2.79
C ILE A 39 -20.54 34.01 1.38
N ALA A 40 -20.28 35.17 0.76
CA ALA A 40 -20.74 35.46 -0.60
C ALA A 40 -20.15 34.51 -1.66
N GLN A 41 -18.97 33.93 -1.39
CA GLN A 41 -18.34 32.90 -2.21
C GLN A 41 -18.86 31.48 -1.93
N GLY A 42 -19.89 31.33 -1.09
CA GLY A 42 -20.50 30.03 -0.77
C GLY A 42 -19.74 29.20 0.25
N GLN A 43 -18.93 29.80 1.13
CA GLN A 43 -18.26 29.07 2.21
C GLN A 43 -19.28 28.47 3.19
N GLU A 44 -19.34 27.13 3.22
CA GLU A 44 -20.15 26.36 4.16
C GLU A 44 -19.30 25.25 4.81
N PRO A 45 -19.19 25.21 6.16
CA PRO A 45 -19.70 26.19 7.12
C PRO A 45 -18.89 27.49 7.12
N VAL A 46 -19.51 28.59 7.57
CA VAL A 46 -18.88 29.89 7.77
C VAL A 46 -17.86 29.83 8.91
N LEU A 47 -16.62 30.21 8.60
CA LEU A 47 -15.50 30.15 9.53
C LEU A 47 -15.25 31.47 10.28
N ARG A 48 -14.39 31.43 11.30
CA ARG A 48 -13.92 32.62 12.04
C ARG A 48 -13.08 33.57 11.16
N PRO A 49 -12.91 34.85 11.54
CA PRO A 49 -12.13 35.83 10.80
C PRO A 49 -10.63 35.77 11.05
N VAL A 50 -10.23 35.24 12.21
CA VAL A 50 -8.84 35.04 12.67
C VAL A 50 -8.75 33.68 13.34
N PHE A 51 -7.55 33.09 13.42
CA PHE A 51 -7.37 31.73 13.93
C PHE A 51 -8.30 30.72 13.23
N VAL A 52 -8.41 30.88 11.91
CA VAL A 52 -9.42 30.26 11.04
C VAL A 52 -9.22 28.76 10.95
N LYS A 53 -7.96 28.31 10.82
CA LYS A 53 -7.64 26.90 10.69
C LYS A 53 -7.77 26.18 12.03
N TYR A 54 -8.67 25.21 12.03
CA TYR A 54 -9.04 24.42 13.19
C TYR A 54 -8.24 23.10 13.23
N HIS A 55 -7.65 22.78 14.39
CA HIS A 55 -6.87 21.55 14.57
C HIS A 55 -7.61 20.48 15.35
N GLY A 56 -8.47 20.88 16.28
CA GLY A 56 -9.18 19.96 17.16
C GLY A 56 -9.66 20.66 18.41
N THR A 57 -10.55 19.98 19.13
CA THR A 57 -11.07 20.43 20.42
C THR A 57 -10.95 19.29 21.40
N ALA A 58 -10.39 19.57 22.57
CA ALA A 58 -10.17 18.57 23.61
C ALA A 58 -10.95 18.95 24.88
N ARG A 59 -11.53 17.96 25.53
CA ARG A 59 -12.08 18.09 26.88
C ARG A 59 -10.95 17.95 27.90
N GLY A 60 -11.02 18.73 28.96
CA GLY A 60 -10.10 18.64 30.08
C GLY A 60 -10.73 19.13 31.37
N VAL A 61 -9.87 19.34 32.36
CA VAL A 61 -10.22 19.83 33.68
C VAL A 61 -9.17 20.85 34.12
N LEU A 62 -9.63 21.97 34.67
CA LEU A 62 -8.79 22.95 35.35
C LEU A 62 -8.88 22.75 36.86
N THR A 63 -7.76 22.35 37.47
CA THR A 63 -7.65 22.17 38.93
C THR A 63 -6.72 23.22 39.54
N VAL A 64 -7.10 23.74 40.70
CA VAL A 64 -6.25 24.64 41.51
C VAL A 64 -5.47 23.83 42.53
N ALA A 65 -4.23 24.25 42.81
CA ALA A 65 -3.39 23.59 43.80
C ALA A 65 -4.04 23.70 45.20
N PRO A 66 -4.08 22.63 46.01
CA PRO A 66 -4.72 22.65 47.33
C PRO A 66 -4.13 23.69 48.29
N ASP A 67 -2.86 24.04 48.11
CA ASP A 67 -2.06 24.96 48.92
C ASP A 67 -2.00 26.38 48.33
N LEU A 68 -2.78 26.70 47.29
CA LEU A 68 -2.77 28.03 46.70
C LEU A 68 -3.25 29.08 47.73
N PRO A 69 -2.47 30.17 47.96
CA PRO A 69 -2.85 31.24 48.89
C PRO A 69 -4.27 31.77 48.64
N PRO A 70 -5.06 32.05 49.70
CA PRO A 70 -6.44 32.51 49.55
C PRO A 70 -6.60 33.77 48.70
N ASP A 71 -5.62 34.68 48.72
CA ASP A 71 -5.62 35.91 47.93
C ASP A 71 -5.36 35.68 46.43
N LEU A 72 -4.96 34.46 46.03
CA LEU A 72 -4.83 34.04 44.63
C LEU A 72 -6.04 33.24 44.14
N CYS A 73 -6.94 32.83 45.04
CA CYS A 73 -8.14 32.05 44.74
C CYS A 73 -9.32 32.96 44.35
N ILE A 74 -9.14 33.81 43.32
CA ILE A 74 -10.12 34.85 42.93
C ILE A 74 -10.93 34.40 41.70
N GLY A 75 -12.24 34.66 41.69
CA GLY A 75 -13.13 34.39 40.55
C GLY A 75 -13.17 32.91 40.16
N PHE A 76 -12.86 32.59 38.90
CA PHE A 76 -12.86 31.21 38.41
C PHE A 76 -11.85 30.30 39.13
N LEU A 77 -10.77 30.85 39.70
CA LEU A 77 -9.81 30.08 40.51
C LEU A 77 -10.43 29.68 41.86
N GLY A 78 -11.26 30.55 42.45
CA GLY A 78 -12.05 30.21 43.64
C GLY A 78 -13.06 29.10 43.31
N ALA A 79 -13.82 29.27 42.21
CA ALA A 79 -14.76 28.24 41.75
C ALA A 79 -14.09 26.88 41.50
N ALA A 80 -12.90 26.87 40.88
CA ALA A 80 -12.14 25.65 40.62
C ALA A 80 -11.63 24.96 41.88
N ARG A 81 -11.29 25.72 42.93
CA ARG A 81 -10.86 25.18 44.22
C ARG A 81 -12.05 24.58 44.97
N ASP A 82 -13.19 25.24 44.93
CA ASP A 82 -14.37 24.86 45.70
C ASP A 82 -15.13 23.68 45.05
N GLN A 83 -14.91 23.41 43.75
CA GLN A 83 -15.50 22.29 43.03
C GLN A 83 -14.65 21.01 43.13
N PRO A 84 -15.18 19.89 43.68
CA PRO A 84 -14.48 18.62 43.69
C PRO A 84 -14.12 18.15 42.29
N GLY A 85 -12.82 17.91 42.05
CA GLY A 85 -12.31 17.52 40.74
C GLY A 85 -12.11 18.69 39.76
N GLY A 86 -12.24 19.96 40.19
CA GLY A 86 -11.98 21.14 39.36
C GLY A 86 -13.08 21.51 38.37
N LEU A 87 -12.80 22.52 37.52
CA LEU A 87 -13.73 22.98 36.49
C LEU A 87 -13.56 22.15 35.21
N THR A 88 -14.66 21.71 34.59
CA THR A 88 -14.57 21.11 33.25
C THR A 88 -14.16 22.18 32.24
N ALA A 89 -13.24 21.84 31.34
CA ALA A 89 -12.75 22.70 30.29
C ALA A 89 -12.99 22.09 28.90
N TRP A 90 -13.34 22.91 27.92
CA TRP A 90 -13.28 22.56 26.50
C TRP A 90 -12.31 23.51 25.79
N VAL A 91 -11.31 22.92 25.15
CA VAL A 91 -10.13 23.63 24.63
C VAL A 91 -10.05 23.47 23.13
N ARG A 92 -10.18 24.57 22.39
CA ARG A 92 -10.03 24.63 20.94
C ARG A 92 -8.60 25.03 20.57
N PHE A 93 -7.98 24.25 19.70
CA PHE A 93 -6.67 24.52 19.11
C PHE A 93 -6.81 25.00 17.66
N SER A 94 -6.00 25.98 17.28
CA SER A 94 -6.08 26.61 15.95
C SER A 94 -4.80 27.31 15.53
N SER A 95 -4.70 27.62 14.24
CA SER A 95 -3.65 28.47 13.65
C SER A 95 -4.25 29.71 12.98
N ASP A 96 -3.52 30.83 13.02
CA ASP A 96 -3.86 32.04 12.25
C ASP A 96 -3.44 31.91 10.77
N THR A 97 -4.12 31.00 10.07
CA THR A 97 -3.97 30.75 8.63
C THR A 97 -5.27 30.17 8.08
N LEU A 98 -5.36 30.00 6.75
CA LEU A 98 -6.50 29.36 6.10
C LEU A 98 -6.38 27.82 6.11
N PRO A 99 -7.49 27.06 6.10
CA PRO A 99 -7.47 25.60 6.20
C PRO A 99 -6.62 24.87 5.13
N ASP A 100 -6.50 25.44 3.94
CA ASP A 100 -5.75 24.91 2.80
C ASP A 100 -4.25 25.28 2.81
N ARG A 101 -3.80 26.08 3.79
CA ARG A 101 -2.41 26.55 3.89
C ARG A 101 -1.62 25.78 4.95
N PRO A 102 -0.29 25.61 4.77
CA PRO A 102 0.56 24.95 5.75
C PRO A 102 0.56 25.62 7.14
N ASP A 103 0.72 24.78 8.17
CA ASP A 103 0.80 25.16 9.58
C ASP A 103 2.17 25.68 10.00
N PHE A 104 3.21 25.37 9.23
CA PHE A 104 4.58 25.75 9.54
C PHE A 104 4.75 27.27 9.66
N ARG A 105 5.39 27.70 10.76
CA ARG A 105 5.67 29.11 11.08
C ARG A 105 4.41 29.99 11.15
N ARG A 106 3.31 29.43 11.65
CA ARG A 106 2.05 30.14 11.92
C ARG A 106 1.85 30.33 13.42
N THR A 107 1.14 31.39 13.79
CA THR A 107 0.76 31.65 15.18
C THR A 107 -0.36 30.68 15.59
N LEU A 108 -0.15 29.98 16.69
CA LEU A 108 -1.12 29.08 17.31
C LEU A 108 -2.01 29.85 18.29
N GLY A 109 -3.28 29.47 18.33
CA GLY A 109 -4.30 30.01 19.23
C GLY A 109 -4.96 28.91 20.04
N MET A 110 -5.20 29.20 21.31
CA MET A 110 -5.91 28.35 22.25
C MET A 110 -7.10 29.10 22.86
N GLY A 111 -8.31 28.58 22.63
CA GLY A 111 -9.52 29.05 23.28
C GLY A 111 -9.99 28.04 24.32
N ILE A 112 -10.08 28.44 25.59
CA ILE A 112 -10.55 27.58 26.68
C ILE A 112 -11.90 28.12 27.15
N LYS A 113 -12.90 27.24 27.21
CA LYS A 113 -14.17 27.53 27.88
C LYS A 113 -14.26 26.67 29.14
N LEU A 114 -14.32 27.32 30.29
CA LEU A 114 -14.49 26.72 31.61
C LEU A 114 -15.97 26.64 31.92
N PHE A 115 -16.42 25.54 32.51
CA PHE A 115 -17.79 25.29 32.94
C PHE A 115 -17.84 25.17 34.47
N GLY A 116 -18.91 25.66 35.09
CA GLY A 116 -19.05 25.69 36.55
C GLY A 116 -18.48 26.95 37.20
N VAL A 117 -18.47 28.07 36.47
CA VAL A 117 -18.01 29.38 36.96
C VAL A 117 -19.24 30.26 37.25
N PRO A 118 -19.81 30.23 38.46
CA PRO A 118 -20.99 31.02 38.80
C PRO A 118 -20.66 32.52 38.89
N GLY A 119 -21.68 33.37 38.77
CA GLY A 119 -21.58 34.82 38.94
C GLY A 119 -21.82 35.63 37.66
N PRO A 120 -22.12 36.94 37.78
CA PRO A 120 -22.46 37.79 36.64
C PRO A 120 -21.27 37.95 35.67
N LYS A 121 -21.49 37.65 34.39
CA LYS A 121 -20.48 37.84 33.33
C LYS A 121 -20.53 39.27 32.78
N LEU A 122 -19.39 39.79 32.31
CA LEU A 122 -19.29 41.16 31.78
C LEU A 122 -19.99 41.36 30.42
N LEU A 123 -20.31 40.29 29.70
CA LEU A 123 -21.17 40.33 28.52
C LEU A 123 -22.64 40.26 28.95
N GLN A 124 -23.38 41.36 28.77
CA GLN A 124 -24.75 41.50 29.29
C GLN A 124 -25.71 40.40 28.83
N ASP A 125 -25.65 40.02 27.55
CA ASP A 125 -26.50 38.96 26.97
C ASP A 125 -26.20 37.56 27.52
N GLU A 126 -25.04 37.38 28.13
CA GLU A 126 -24.53 36.11 28.67
C GLU A 126 -24.32 36.20 30.20
N GLY A 127 -24.88 37.25 30.84
CA GLY A 127 -24.62 37.61 32.23
C GLY A 127 -25.01 36.53 33.26
N ARG A 128 -25.86 35.57 32.90
CA ARG A 128 -26.28 34.45 33.76
C ARG A 128 -25.60 33.12 33.41
N ALA A 129 -24.69 33.09 32.43
CA ALA A 129 -23.99 31.88 32.06
C ALA A 129 -23.06 31.40 33.18
N ASP A 130 -22.95 30.09 33.34
CA ASP A 130 -22.04 29.41 34.27
C ASP A 130 -20.69 29.05 33.60
N THR A 131 -20.36 29.72 32.50
CA THR A 131 -19.14 29.50 31.72
C THR A 131 -18.20 30.71 31.74
N GLN A 132 -16.90 30.50 31.57
CA GLN A 132 -15.92 31.59 31.40
C GLN A 132 -14.88 31.24 30.34
N ASP A 133 -14.46 32.23 29.55
CA ASP A 133 -13.49 32.03 28.48
C ASP A 133 -12.09 32.54 28.84
N LEU A 134 -11.06 31.82 28.38
CA LEU A 134 -9.69 32.29 28.29
C LEU A 134 -9.24 32.16 26.83
N VAL A 135 -8.65 33.22 26.28
CA VAL A 135 -8.19 33.23 24.87
C VAL A 135 -6.73 33.60 24.82
N LEU A 136 -5.91 32.68 24.31
CA LEU A 136 -4.45 32.77 24.32
C LEU A 136 -3.86 32.52 22.93
N GLN A 137 -2.63 32.98 22.72
CA GLN A 137 -1.83 32.70 21.52
C GLN A 137 -0.39 32.35 21.90
N ASN A 138 0.36 31.69 21.00
CA ASN A 138 1.73 31.24 21.27
C ASN A 138 2.81 32.35 21.15
N HIS A 139 2.46 33.59 21.49
CA HIS A 139 3.37 34.73 21.54
C HIS A 139 3.01 35.64 22.71
N ASP A 140 4.00 36.30 23.30
CA ASP A 140 3.93 36.94 24.61
C ASP A 140 3.45 38.41 24.60
N VAL A 141 3.46 39.03 23.43
CA VAL A 141 2.95 40.40 23.18
C VAL A 141 2.00 40.45 21.98
N PHE A 142 1.24 41.54 21.87
CA PHE A 142 0.45 41.82 20.68
C PHE A 142 1.31 42.60 19.68
N PHE A 143 0.95 42.59 18.40
CA PHE A 143 1.78 43.21 17.36
C PHE A 143 1.49 44.70 17.14
N VAL A 144 0.47 45.27 17.80
CA VAL A 144 0.12 46.71 17.79
C VAL A 144 -0.29 47.16 19.19
N ASP A 145 -0.18 48.46 19.50
CA ASP A 145 -0.39 48.97 20.86
C ASP A 145 -1.87 49.17 21.22
N THR A 146 -2.66 49.76 20.32
CA THR A 146 -4.04 50.21 20.60
C THR A 146 -5.09 49.77 19.56
N ALA A 147 -6.38 49.90 19.89
CA ALA A 147 -7.47 49.64 18.92
C ALA A 147 -7.37 50.48 17.64
N ARG A 148 -6.89 51.73 17.76
CA ARG A 148 -6.63 52.58 16.60
C ARG A 148 -5.54 51.99 15.71
N ASP A 149 -4.41 51.61 16.29
CA ASP A 149 -3.31 50.98 15.57
C ASP A 149 -3.76 49.70 14.85
N MET A 150 -4.60 48.89 15.52
CA MET A 150 -5.16 47.69 14.91
C MET A 150 -6.08 48.01 13.73
N CYS A 151 -6.91 49.05 13.86
CA CYS A 151 -7.76 49.51 12.75
C CYS A 151 -6.92 49.95 11.55
N GLU A 152 -5.93 50.82 11.77
CA GLU A 152 -5.03 51.33 10.73
C GLU A 152 -4.23 50.19 10.07
N PHE A 153 -3.73 49.24 10.88
CA PHE A 153 -3.07 48.04 10.38
C PHE A 153 -3.98 47.16 9.51
N GLN A 154 -5.27 47.00 9.85
CA GLN A 154 -6.17 46.18 9.04
C GLN A 154 -6.54 46.83 7.71
N GLN A 155 -6.61 48.17 7.66
CA GLN A 155 -6.92 48.91 6.44
C GLN A 155 -5.77 48.86 5.43
N ASP A 156 -4.51 49.02 5.88
CA ASP A 156 -3.31 48.84 5.05
C ASP A 156 -2.15 48.19 5.82
N PRO A 157 -2.10 46.84 5.85
CA PRO A 157 -1.06 46.11 6.59
C PRO A 157 0.36 46.36 6.11
N ILE A 158 0.55 46.71 4.83
CA ILE A 158 1.89 46.89 4.24
C ILE A 158 2.42 48.27 4.61
N ALA A 159 1.63 49.32 4.38
CA ALA A 159 2.02 50.68 4.75
C ALA A 159 2.26 50.80 6.26
N TYR A 160 1.37 50.21 7.07
CA TYR A 160 1.52 50.23 8.53
C TYR A 160 2.82 49.57 9.00
N GLN A 161 3.17 48.38 8.48
CA GLN A 161 4.42 47.68 8.84
C GLN A 161 5.68 48.45 8.42
N ASN A 162 5.62 49.19 7.30
CA ASN A 162 6.73 50.02 6.85
C ASN A 162 6.95 51.22 7.78
N ALA A 163 5.87 51.79 8.33
CA ALA A 163 5.93 52.90 9.27
C ALA A 163 6.23 52.47 10.72
N HIS A 164 5.94 51.21 11.09
CA HIS A 164 6.03 50.72 12.47
C HIS A 164 7.02 49.54 12.59
N PRO A 165 8.34 49.80 12.76
CA PRO A 165 9.36 48.75 12.80
C PRO A 165 9.19 47.78 13.97
N VAL A 166 8.64 48.22 15.10
CA VAL A 166 8.33 47.36 16.26
C VAL A 166 7.28 46.31 15.88
N THR A 167 6.16 46.73 15.27
CA THR A 167 5.12 45.83 14.76
C THR A 167 5.70 44.81 13.77
N ARG A 168 6.53 45.29 12.83
CA ARG A 168 7.21 44.40 11.87
C ARG A 168 8.10 43.37 12.55
N ALA A 169 8.89 43.77 13.55
CA ALA A 169 9.75 42.87 14.30
C ALA A 169 8.95 41.80 15.07
N ILE A 170 7.84 42.19 15.71
CA ILE A 170 6.96 41.26 16.41
C ILE A 170 6.31 40.28 15.44
N LEU A 171 5.75 40.76 14.32
CA LEU A 171 5.16 39.89 13.29
C LEU A 171 6.17 38.89 12.69
N GLN A 172 7.44 39.28 12.57
CA GLN A 172 8.51 38.37 12.18
C GLN A 172 8.78 37.32 13.27
N ALA A 173 8.87 37.73 14.54
CA ALA A 173 9.09 36.83 15.67
C ALA A 173 7.93 35.83 15.89
N MET A 174 6.69 36.23 15.55
CA MET A 174 5.51 35.36 15.59
C MET A 174 5.56 34.23 14.56
N ARG A 175 6.38 34.33 13.51
CA ARG A 175 6.54 33.31 12.44
C ARG A 175 7.60 32.27 12.81
N LYS A 176 7.43 31.64 13.98
CA LYS A 176 8.33 30.60 14.52
C LYS A 176 7.76 29.19 14.35
N PRO A 177 8.60 28.17 14.14
CA PRO A 177 8.16 26.78 14.13
C PRO A 177 7.71 26.35 15.53
N GLU A 178 6.75 25.43 15.60
CA GLU A 178 6.31 24.77 16.82
C GLU A 178 6.22 23.27 16.54
N GLU A 179 6.56 22.45 17.51
CA GLU A 179 6.53 20.98 17.38
C GLU A 179 5.13 20.40 17.58
N SER A 180 4.30 21.06 18.39
CA SER A 180 2.93 20.63 18.67
C SER A 180 2.10 21.78 19.23
N ALA A 181 0.79 21.72 18.98
CA ALA A 181 -0.17 22.58 19.68
C ALA A 181 -0.23 22.26 21.20
N LEU A 182 0.24 21.08 21.63
CA LEU A 182 0.26 20.65 23.03
C LEU A 182 1.58 20.98 23.76
N THR A 183 2.65 21.32 23.03
CA THR A 183 3.96 21.66 23.62
C THR A 183 4.35 23.13 23.45
N ALA A 184 3.55 23.92 22.73
CA ALA A 184 3.72 25.36 22.66
C ALA A 184 3.38 26.05 23.99
N ARG A 185 4.08 27.14 24.32
CA ARG A 185 3.71 28.05 25.42
C ARG A 185 2.69 29.07 24.90
N TYR A 186 1.69 29.43 25.70
CA TYR A 186 0.62 30.36 25.31
C TYR A 186 0.45 31.52 26.29
N TRP A 187 0.05 32.69 25.81
CA TRP A 187 -0.18 33.88 26.61
C TRP A 187 -1.54 34.51 26.31
N GLY A 188 -2.19 35.07 27.33
CA GLY A 188 -3.39 35.90 27.17
C GLY A 188 -3.12 37.24 26.47
N VAL A 189 -1.82 37.59 26.31
CA VAL A 189 -1.22 38.75 25.63
C VAL A 189 -1.51 40.10 26.28
N LEU A 190 -2.77 40.36 26.59
CA LEU A 190 -3.27 41.60 27.19
C LEU A 190 -3.37 41.45 28.71
N PRO A 191 -3.32 42.58 29.45
CA PRO A 191 -3.53 42.58 30.89
C PRO A 191 -5.00 42.39 31.25
N TYR A 192 -5.24 41.76 32.39
CA TYR A 192 -6.55 41.54 33.00
C TYR A 192 -6.51 42.08 34.43
N ALA A 193 -7.64 42.55 34.94
CA ALA A 193 -7.82 42.74 36.37
C ALA A 193 -7.61 41.41 37.11
N PHE A 194 -7.21 41.48 38.38
CA PHE A 194 -7.07 40.33 39.26
C PHE A 194 -7.54 40.72 40.67
N GLY A 195 -8.86 40.79 40.81
CA GLY A 195 -9.52 41.46 41.94
C GLY A 195 -9.52 42.99 41.79
N PRO A 196 -9.83 43.74 42.85
CA PRO A 196 -10.15 45.17 42.75
C PRO A 196 -8.94 46.10 42.50
N HIS A 197 -7.71 45.64 42.75
CA HIS A 197 -6.53 46.54 42.79
C HIS A 197 -5.30 46.01 42.05
N ARG A 198 -5.33 44.79 41.52
CA ARG A 198 -4.17 44.17 40.84
C ARG A 198 -4.49 43.90 39.38
N HIS A 199 -3.44 43.78 38.58
CA HIS A 199 -3.51 43.39 37.18
C HIS A 199 -2.53 42.26 36.90
N VAL A 200 -2.89 41.35 36.00
CA VAL A 200 -2.07 40.20 35.61
C VAL A 200 -2.08 39.96 34.11
N LYS A 201 -1.07 39.24 33.61
CA LYS A 201 -1.14 38.50 32.34
C LYS A 201 -1.20 37.01 32.61
N TYR A 202 -2.06 36.30 31.88
CA TYR A 202 -2.16 34.84 31.92
C TYR A 202 -1.14 34.18 31.01
N VAL A 203 -0.53 33.08 31.48
CA VAL A 203 0.40 32.26 30.71
C VAL A 203 0.09 30.78 30.92
N LEU A 204 0.08 29.99 29.86
CA LEU A 204 0.04 28.53 29.93
C LEU A 204 1.40 27.98 29.54
N VAL A 205 1.99 27.20 30.44
CA VAL A 205 3.27 26.53 30.24
C VAL A 205 3.02 25.03 30.09
N PRO A 206 3.50 24.37 29.02
CA PRO A 206 3.33 22.93 28.86
C PRO A 206 3.99 22.19 30.04
N ALA A 207 3.26 21.27 30.67
CA ALA A 207 3.70 20.53 31.85
C ALA A 207 4.00 19.06 31.52
N SER A 208 3.15 18.42 30.72
CA SER A 208 3.35 17.03 30.27
C SER A 208 2.59 16.79 28.97
N CYS A 209 3.13 15.94 28.10
CA CYS A 209 2.47 15.52 26.87
C CYS A 209 3.09 14.19 26.39
N PRO A 210 2.31 13.27 25.80
CA PRO A 210 2.87 12.09 25.15
C PRO A 210 3.79 12.51 23.97
N PRO A 211 4.77 11.66 23.59
CA PRO A 211 5.62 11.93 22.43
C PRO A 211 4.80 12.06 21.14
N GLY A 212 5.35 12.80 20.18
CA GLY A 212 4.74 12.90 18.85
C GLY A 212 4.92 11.60 18.06
N ASP A 213 4.18 11.48 16.97
CA ASP A 213 4.29 10.34 16.07
C ASP A 213 5.67 10.36 15.38
N PRO A 214 6.55 9.37 15.59
CA PRO A 214 7.86 9.33 14.96
C PRO A 214 7.79 9.13 13.44
N GLN A 215 6.62 8.73 12.90
CA GLN A 215 6.37 8.52 11.48
C GLN A 215 5.58 9.69 10.84
N ALA A 216 5.28 10.74 11.59
CA ALA A 216 4.59 11.90 11.01
C ALA A 216 5.44 12.55 9.91
N VAL A 217 4.79 12.86 8.80
CA VAL A 217 5.34 13.73 7.76
C VAL A 217 5.71 15.07 8.41
N PRO A 218 6.90 15.64 8.15
CA PRO A 218 7.32 16.89 8.76
C PRO A 218 6.32 18.05 8.58
N PRO A 219 6.23 19.00 9.53
CA PRO A 219 5.23 20.08 9.49
C PRO A 219 5.31 21.02 8.29
N ASP A 220 6.46 21.06 7.61
CA ASP A 220 6.69 21.82 6.39
C ASP A 220 6.23 21.09 5.11
N GLU A 221 5.92 19.79 5.20
CA GLU A 221 5.43 18.95 4.12
C GLU A 221 3.94 18.56 4.29
N ASP A 222 3.44 18.46 5.52
CA ASP A 222 2.02 18.19 5.80
C ASP A 222 1.23 19.46 6.16
N PRO A 223 0.33 19.93 5.28
CA PRO A 223 -0.51 21.08 5.57
C PRO A 223 -1.57 20.83 6.64
N SER A 224 -1.67 19.65 7.26
CA SER A 224 -2.58 19.36 8.38
C SER A 224 -1.85 18.81 9.62
N PHE A 225 -0.53 19.01 9.70
CA PHE A 225 0.34 18.41 10.73
C PHE A 225 -0.20 18.52 12.16
N PHE A 226 -0.57 19.73 12.63
CA PHE A 226 -0.99 19.91 14.02
C PHE A 226 -2.31 19.20 14.37
N ARG A 227 -3.18 18.96 13.38
CA ARG A 227 -4.40 18.16 13.56
C ARG A 227 -4.07 16.68 13.74
N GLY A 228 -3.14 16.17 12.92
CA GLY A 228 -2.64 14.80 13.05
C GLY A 228 -1.92 14.56 14.38
N ASP A 229 -1.03 15.48 14.74
CA ASP A 229 -0.23 15.42 15.98
C ASP A 229 -1.11 15.51 17.25
N LEU A 230 -2.05 16.47 17.30
CA LEU A 230 -3.01 16.59 18.40
C LEU A 230 -3.81 15.30 18.62
N ARG A 231 -4.26 14.68 17.51
CA ARG A 231 -4.99 13.41 17.53
C ARG A 231 -4.12 12.27 18.07
N HIS A 232 -2.90 12.14 17.55
CA HIS A 232 -1.98 11.09 17.97
C HIS A 232 -1.70 11.17 19.48
N ARG A 233 -1.29 12.35 19.96
CA ARG A 233 -0.89 12.54 21.36
C ARG A 233 -2.03 12.32 22.33
N LEU A 234 -3.22 12.87 22.08
CA LEU A 234 -4.36 12.69 22.98
C LEU A 234 -5.00 11.29 22.90
N ALA A 235 -4.80 10.55 21.81
CA ALA A 235 -5.13 9.13 21.77
C ALA A 235 -4.14 8.30 22.61
N ALA A 236 -2.87 8.70 22.68
CA ALA A 236 -1.82 8.00 23.41
C ALA A 236 -1.85 8.24 24.93
N GLY A 237 -2.31 9.40 25.40
CA GLY A 237 -2.36 9.71 26.83
C GLY A 237 -2.80 11.14 27.15
N GLU A 238 -2.62 11.54 28.41
CA GLU A 238 -2.99 12.88 28.90
C GLU A 238 -1.93 13.94 28.56
N ALA A 239 -2.39 15.16 28.25
CA ALA A 239 -1.54 16.34 28.11
C ALA A 239 -1.93 17.39 29.15
N ALA A 240 -0.98 18.21 29.63
CA ALA A 240 -1.24 19.19 30.68
C ALA A 240 -0.50 20.51 30.46
N PHE A 241 -1.11 21.60 30.93
CA PHE A 241 -0.55 22.94 31.00
C PHE A 241 -0.67 23.52 32.41
N ASP A 242 0.40 24.13 32.90
CA ASP A 242 0.36 24.95 34.11
C ASP A 242 -0.13 26.36 33.75
N LEU A 243 -1.22 26.79 34.40
CA LEU A 243 -1.73 28.15 34.32
C LEU A 243 -0.99 29.03 35.32
N MET A 244 -0.30 30.03 34.79
CA MET A 244 0.49 31.00 35.51
C MET A 244 -0.15 32.38 35.42
N VAL A 245 0.04 33.19 36.47
CA VAL A 245 -0.27 34.62 36.49
C VAL A 245 1.01 35.43 36.66
N GLN A 246 1.19 36.43 35.82
CA GLN A 246 2.28 37.40 35.93
C GLN A 246 1.71 38.73 36.42
N PHE A 247 2.11 39.18 37.61
CA PHE A 247 1.59 40.40 38.22
C PHE A 247 2.18 41.68 37.62
N ARG A 248 1.38 42.74 37.63
CA ARG A 248 1.88 44.09 37.36
C ARG A 248 2.59 44.65 38.59
N THR A 249 3.91 44.66 38.59
CA THR A 249 4.73 45.18 39.70
C THR A 249 5.30 46.57 39.44
N ASP A 250 5.44 46.97 38.17
CA ASP A 250 6.00 48.26 37.76
C ASP A 250 5.05 48.97 36.77
N PRO A 251 4.27 49.98 37.22
CA PRO A 251 3.31 50.67 36.37
C PRO A 251 3.85 51.30 35.09
N ASP A 252 5.10 51.78 35.11
CA ASP A 252 5.72 52.52 34.02
C ASP A 252 6.27 51.57 32.95
N ARG A 253 6.78 50.41 33.38
CA ARG A 253 7.34 49.38 32.48
C ARG A 253 6.34 48.30 32.09
N MET A 254 5.21 48.20 32.79
CA MET A 254 4.11 47.27 32.54
C MET A 254 2.82 48.03 32.26
N PRO A 255 2.71 48.74 31.11
CA PRO A 255 1.55 49.54 30.77
C PRO A 255 0.31 48.67 30.54
N LEU A 256 -0.86 49.24 30.83
CA LEU A 256 -2.15 48.55 30.65
C LEU A 256 -2.72 48.68 29.23
N ASP A 257 -2.33 49.71 28.48
CA ASP A 257 -2.83 49.99 27.13
C ASP A 257 -1.69 50.30 26.14
N ARG A 258 -0.68 49.40 26.12
CA ARG A 258 0.40 49.36 25.11
C ARG A 258 0.82 47.91 24.88
N ALA A 259 0.09 47.21 24.03
CA ALA A 259 0.16 45.76 23.94
C ALA A 259 1.45 45.19 23.28
N THR A 260 2.28 46.04 22.66
CA THR A 260 3.61 45.64 22.15
C THR A 260 4.68 45.57 23.25
N VAL A 261 4.40 46.13 24.44
CA VAL A 261 5.35 46.13 25.56
C VAL A 261 5.34 44.78 26.29
N ARG A 262 6.50 44.12 26.29
CA ARG A 262 6.76 42.90 27.05
C ARG A 262 6.84 43.19 28.54
N TRP A 263 6.16 42.39 29.35
CA TRP A 263 6.32 42.40 30.80
C TRP A 263 7.46 41.45 31.16
N GLU A 264 8.63 42.01 31.44
CA GLU A 264 9.84 41.22 31.70
C GLU A 264 9.68 40.34 32.95
N GLU A 265 9.94 39.04 32.82
CA GLU A 265 9.81 38.07 33.92
C GLU A 265 10.79 38.37 35.06
N SER A 266 11.88 39.10 34.80
CA SER A 266 12.80 39.59 35.83
C SER A 266 12.20 40.65 36.77
N LEU A 267 11.13 41.33 36.34
CA LEU A 267 10.40 42.32 37.15
C LEU A 267 9.18 41.72 37.86
N SER A 268 8.56 40.72 37.23
CA SER A 268 7.50 39.93 37.83
C SER A 268 7.59 38.50 37.29
N PRO A 269 8.13 37.55 38.08
CA PRO A 269 8.10 36.14 37.73
C PRO A 269 6.66 35.61 37.69
N PRO A 270 6.28 34.77 36.71
CA PRO A 270 4.97 34.13 36.69
C PRO A 270 4.78 33.14 37.84
N VAL A 271 3.61 33.19 38.50
CA VAL A 271 3.23 32.32 39.63
C VAL A 271 2.21 31.29 39.17
N ARG A 272 2.43 30.00 39.45
CA ARG A 272 1.49 28.93 39.11
C ARG A 272 0.25 29.02 39.99
N VAL A 273 -0.94 29.08 39.38
CA VAL A 273 -2.22 29.15 40.08
C VAL A 273 -3.13 27.94 39.82
N ALA A 274 -3.00 27.29 38.67
CA ALA A 274 -3.80 26.11 38.34
C ALA A 274 -3.08 25.20 37.34
N ARG A 275 -3.65 24.03 37.09
CA ARG A 275 -3.25 23.10 36.03
C ARG A 275 -4.46 22.72 35.20
N LEU A 276 -4.33 22.83 33.88
CA LEU A 276 -5.27 22.33 32.89
C LEU A 276 -4.78 20.97 32.42
N THR A 277 -5.55 19.91 32.68
CA THR A 277 -5.27 18.55 32.21
C THR A 277 -6.27 18.17 31.13
N LEU A 278 -5.78 17.80 29.95
CA LEU A 278 -6.54 17.24 28.84
C LEU A 278 -6.44 15.71 28.93
N HIS A 279 -7.56 15.06 29.18
CA HIS A 279 -7.60 13.60 29.31
C HIS A 279 -7.31 12.89 27.99
N GLN A 280 -6.88 11.64 28.08
CA GLN A 280 -6.81 10.74 26.92
C GLN A 280 -8.19 10.64 26.26
N GLN A 281 -8.27 10.95 24.97
CA GLN A 281 -9.53 10.98 24.22
C GLN A 281 -9.30 10.89 22.71
N ASP A 282 -10.28 10.35 21.98
CA ASP A 282 -10.36 10.52 20.53
C ASP A 282 -10.95 11.91 20.24
N VAL A 283 -10.10 12.87 19.86
CA VAL A 283 -10.56 14.22 19.48
C VAL A 283 -11.47 14.23 18.25
N ARG A 284 -11.59 13.10 17.53
CA ARG A 284 -12.53 12.95 16.41
C ARG A 284 -13.92 12.52 16.84
N ALA A 285 -14.14 12.15 18.11
CA ALA A 285 -15.37 11.51 18.56
C ALA A 285 -16.61 12.25 18.03
N ARG A 286 -17.64 11.48 17.63
CA ARG A 286 -18.79 11.98 16.85
C ARG A 286 -19.25 13.36 17.30
N GLY A 287 -19.21 14.34 16.40
CA GLY A 287 -19.67 15.72 16.64
C GLY A 287 -18.73 16.59 17.50
N GLN A 288 -17.54 16.13 17.89
CA GLN A 288 -16.56 16.91 18.68
C GLN A 288 -16.03 18.11 17.90
N ASP A 289 -15.74 17.94 16.61
CA ASP A 289 -15.33 19.04 15.73
C ASP A 289 -16.44 20.09 15.56
N ALA A 290 -17.67 19.66 15.28
CA ALA A 290 -18.81 20.55 15.18
C ALA A 290 -19.06 21.30 16.50
N TYR A 291 -18.94 20.62 17.64
CA TYR A 291 -19.08 21.24 18.96
C TYR A 291 -18.02 22.32 19.17
N GLY A 292 -16.75 22.01 18.97
CA GLY A 292 -15.64 22.96 19.11
C GLY A 292 -15.72 24.15 18.17
N GLU A 293 -16.06 23.92 16.90
CA GLU A 293 -16.25 24.99 15.93
C GLU A 293 -17.49 25.85 16.23
N ASN A 294 -18.49 25.32 16.94
CA ASN A 294 -19.67 26.08 17.37
C ASN A 294 -19.46 26.86 18.68
N LEU A 295 -18.47 26.50 19.51
CA LEU A 295 -18.12 27.28 20.70
C LEU A 295 -17.72 28.72 20.32
N ALA A 296 -18.32 29.69 21.01
CA ALA A 296 -17.88 31.06 20.98
C ALA A 296 -16.86 31.29 22.10
N TYR A 297 -15.86 32.09 21.82
CA TYR A 297 -14.83 32.49 22.77
C TYR A 297 -14.77 34.00 22.76
N ASN A 298 -14.87 34.66 23.91
CA ASN A 298 -14.69 36.10 24.06
C ASN A 298 -13.96 36.38 25.39
N PRO A 299 -12.81 37.09 25.41
CA PRO A 299 -12.09 37.37 26.66
C PRO A 299 -12.93 38.17 27.67
N TRP A 300 -13.98 38.87 27.23
CA TRP A 300 -14.93 39.56 28.11
C TRP A 300 -16.03 38.66 28.67
N HIS A 301 -16.12 37.41 28.23
CA HIS A 301 -16.96 36.40 28.85
C HIS A 301 -16.31 35.86 30.12
N CYS A 302 -16.20 36.73 31.12
CA CYS A 302 -15.51 36.47 32.37
C CYS A 302 -16.19 37.21 33.53
N LEU A 303 -15.79 36.87 34.75
CA LEU A 303 -16.17 37.59 35.95
C LEU A 303 -15.45 38.95 36.05
N ALA A 304 -16.04 39.90 36.77
CA ALA A 304 -15.51 41.26 36.90
C ALA A 304 -14.09 41.31 37.51
N GLU A 305 -13.76 40.36 38.39
CA GLU A 305 -12.42 40.24 38.99
C GLU A 305 -11.33 39.91 37.96
N HIS A 306 -11.72 39.46 36.78
CA HIS A 306 -10.85 39.05 35.67
C HIS A 306 -11.09 39.89 34.41
N GLN A 307 -11.57 41.12 34.56
CA GLN A 307 -11.88 42.01 33.44
C GLN A 307 -10.65 42.29 32.55
N PRO A 308 -10.71 42.06 31.23
CA PRO A 308 -9.66 42.48 30.30
C PRO A 308 -9.47 44.01 30.30
N VAL A 309 -8.24 44.49 30.18
CA VAL A 309 -7.91 45.93 30.23
C VAL A 309 -7.17 46.39 28.97
N GLY A 310 -7.47 47.61 28.53
CA GLY A 310 -6.84 48.26 27.36
C GLY A 310 -7.77 48.35 26.15
N SER A 311 -7.46 49.26 25.23
CA SER A 311 -8.25 49.54 24.04
C SER A 311 -8.37 48.34 23.09
N ILE A 312 -7.30 47.57 22.88
CA ILE A 312 -7.37 46.30 22.12
C ILE A 312 -8.33 45.32 22.80
N ALA A 313 -8.35 45.27 24.14
CA ALA A 313 -9.25 44.38 24.86
C ALA A 313 -10.70 44.79 24.61
N GLU A 314 -11.04 46.08 24.69
CA GLU A 314 -12.37 46.61 24.32
C GLU A 314 -12.74 46.29 22.86
N ALA A 315 -11.80 46.41 21.92
CA ALA A 315 -12.06 46.03 20.52
C ALA A 315 -12.40 44.53 20.40
N ARG A 316 -11.67 43.66 21.11
CA ARG A 316 -11.95 42.20 21.11
C ARG A 316 -13.35 41.88 21.65
N LYS A 317 -13.86 42.64 22.64
CA LYS A 317 -15.24 42.49 23.16
C LYS A 317 -16.26 42.53 22.03
N VAL A 318 -16.18 43.58 21.22
CA VAL A 318 -17.16 43.87 20.17
C VAL A 318 -16.95 42.98 18.96
N VAL A 319 -15.71 42.85 18.48
CA VAL A 319 -15.37 42.09 17.26
C VAL A 319 -15.67 40.61 17.41
N TYR A 320 -15.32 40.00 18.56
CA TYR A 320 -15.56 38.58 18.79
C TYR A 320 -17.05 38.28 18.92
N ARG A 321 -17.83 39.17 19.57
CA ARG A 321 -19.29 39.08 19.64
C ARG A 321 -19.92 39.17 18.26
N ALA A 322 -19.54 40.17 17.44
CA ALA A 322 -20.05 40.34 16.09
C ALA A 322 -19.72 39.13 15.19
N SER A 323 -18.48 38.63 15.26
CA SER A 323 -18.07 37.43 14.54
C SER A 323 -18.88 36.19 14.96
N ALA A 324 -19.05 35.96 16.26
CA ALA A 324 -19.83 34.83 16.76
C ALA A 324 -21.29 34.90 16.31
N ALA A 325 -21.92 36.08 16.40
CA ALA A 325 -23.30 36.30 15.94
C ALA A 325 -23.44 35.99 14.44
N ARG A 326 -22.53 36.52 13.60
CA ARG A 326 -22.57 36.30 12.14
C ARG A 326 -22.39 34.83 11.76
N ARG A 327 -21.50 34.09 12.44
CA ARG A 327 -21.34 32.65 12.19
C ARG A 327 -22.56 31.85 12.67
N ARG A 328 -23.10 32.18 13.84
CA ARG A 328 -24.28 31.50 14.40
C ARG A 328 -25.47 31.63 13.46
N ASP A 329 -25.72 32.84 12.99
CA ASP A 329 -26.74 33.16 11.97
C ASP A 329 -26.54 32.33 10.69
N ALA A 330 -25.36 32.42 10.07
CA ALA A 330 -25.10 31.78 8.79
C ALA A 330 -24.99 30.24 8.85
N ASN A 331 -24.57 29.67 9.98
CA ASN A 331 -24.43 28.21 10.17
C ASN A 331 -25.66 27.56 10.81
N GLY A 332 -26.71 28.32 11.14
CA GLY A 332 -27.90 27.79 11.81
C GLY A 332 -27.65 27.30 13.24
N VAL A 333 -26.75 27.96 13.98
CA VAL A 333 -26.40 27.60 15.36
C VAL A 333 -27.11 28.55 16.34
N PRO A 334 -27.79 28.05 17.40
CA PRO A 334 -28.49 28.90 18.36
C PRO A 334 -27.61 29.95 19.05
N VAL A 335 -28.19 31.12 19.33
CA VAL A 335 -27.58 32.19 20.14
C VAL A 335 -27.77 31.88 21.63
N ALA A 336 -27.03 30.89 22.12
CA ALA A 336 -27.00 30.52 23.53
C ALA A 336 -25.59 30.10 23.95
N GLU A 337 -25.23 30.38 25.20
CA GLU A 337 -24.04 29.79 25.82
C GLU A 337 -24.28 28.29 26.11
N PRO A 338 -23.25 27.43 25.95
CA PRO A 338 -23.38 26.01 26.19
C PRO A 338 -23.50 25.73 27.70
N GLY A 339 -24.48 24.91 28.10
CA GLY A 339 -24.61 24.43 29.49
C GLY A 339 -25.64 23.31 29.62
N PRO A 340 -25.37 22.25 30.41
CA PRO A 340 -24.09 21.90 31.08
C PRO A 340 -23.00 21.46 30.09
N ALA A 341 -21.75 21.30 30.57
CA ALA A 341 -20.62 20.86 29.75
C ALA A 341 -20.93 19.55 29.03
N ARG A 342 -20.68 19.51 27.71
CA ARG A 342 -20.88 18.29 26.92
C ARG A 342 -20.05 17.13 27.51
N PRO A 343 -20.67 15.96 27.81
CA PRO A 343 -19.93 14.78 28.24
C PRO A 343 -19.09 14.20 27.09
N PRO A 344 -18.06 13.39 27.39
CA PRO A 344 -17.37 12.61 26.38
C PRO A 344 -18.37 11.75 25.58
N SER A 345 -18.22 11.69 24.26
CA SER A 345 -19.04 10.78 23.45
C SER A 345 -18.57 9.35 23.65
N GLY A 346 -19.45 8.48 24.14
CA GLY A 346 -19.26 7.04 24.13
C GLY A 346 -19.81 6.36 22.88
N GLU A 347 -20.54 7.09 22.03
CA GLU A 347 -21.09 6.56 20.79
C GLU A 347 -19.98 6.35 19.76
N PRO A 348 -19.93 5.19 19.09
CA PRO A 348 -19.06 5.00 17.94
C PRO A 348 -19.44 5.96 16.82
N HIS A 349 -18.47 6.26 15.95
CA HIS A 349 -18.71 7.08 14.76
C HIS A 349 -19.87 6.50 13.94
N GLY A 350 -20.79 7.36 13.49
CA GLY A 350 -21.79 6.94 12.51
C GLY A 350 -21.06 6.48 11.24
N ARG A 351 -21.39 5.29 10.72
CA ARG A 351 -20.79 4.82 9.47
C ARG A 351 -21.31 5.68 8.32
N ASP A 352 -20.43 6.45 7.68
CA ASP A 352 -20.75 7.08 6.41
C ASP A 352 -20.92 5.98 5.35
N THR A 353 -22.16 5.68 5.00
CA THR A 353 -22.52 4.67 4.00
C THR A 353 -22.70 5.27 2.61
N ARG A 354 -22.41 6.57 2.40
CA ARG A 354 -22.58 7.19 1.10
C ARG A 354 -21.42 6.82 0.18
N ILE A 355 -21.71 6.03 -0.85
CA ILE A 355 -20.72 5.67 -1.86
C ILE A 355 -20.45 6.87 -2.79
N VAL A 356 -19.24 7.41 -2.77
CA VAL A 356 -18.83 8.55 -3.61
C VAL A 356 -17.92 8.14 -4.77
N ARG A 357 -17.22 7.01 -4.64
CA ARG A 357 -16.39 6.38 -5.69
C ARG A 357 -16.47 4.86 -5.58
N ALA A 358 -15.95 4.15 -6.57
CA ALA A 358 -15.81 2.70 -6.54
C ALA A 358 -14.44 2.26 -7.07
N ALA A 359 -14.03 1.03 -6.80
CA ALA A 359 -12.81 0.43 -7.33
C ALA A 359 -13.00 -1.05 -7.67
N ILE A 360 -12.34 -1.52 -8.73
CA ILE A 360 -12.41 -2.91 -9.20
C ILE A 360 -11.36 -3.76 -8.47
N HIS A 361 -11.71 -4.91 -7.90
CA HIS A 361 -10.77 -5.81 -7.23
C HIS A 361 -10.88 -7.24 -7.78
N PRO A 362 -9.77 -7.99 -7.95
CA PRO A 362 -8.40 -7.56 -7.69
C PRO A 362 -7.94 -6.44 -8.65
N ALA A 363 -6.99 -5.60 -8.20
CA ALA A 363 -6.40 -4.54 -9.01
C ALA A 363 -5.62 -5.11 -10.21
N ILE A 364 -5.03 -6.29 -10.06
CA ILE A 364 -4.45 -7.11 -11.13
C ILE A 364 -5.00 -8.53 -10.97
N GLY A 365 -5.92 -8.93 -11.84
CA GLY A 365 -6.44 -10.30 -11.87
C GLY A 365 -5.56 -11.23 -12.70
N VAL A 366 -5.46 -12.49 -12.27
CA VAL A 366 -4.62 -13.50 -12.93
C VAL A 366 -5.49 -14.66 -13.42
N ALA A 367 -5.65 -14.73 -14.74
CA ALA A 367 -6.20 -15.87 -15.44
C ALA A 367 -5.07 -16.77 -15.96
N ARG A 368 -5.36 -18.05 -16.23
CA ARG A 368 -4.38 -18.98 -16.78
C ARG A 368 -4.96 -19.78 -17.93
N VAL A 369 -4.12 -20.02 -18.94
CA VAL A 369 -4.47 -20.86 -20.08
C VAL A 369 -4.65 -22.33 -19.68
N GLY A 370 -5.43 -23.06 -20.47
CA GLY A 370 -5.70 -24.49 -20.33
C GLY A 370 -6.39 -25.02 -21.58
N ASP A 371 -6.10 -26.26 -21.96
CA ASP A 371 -6.57 -26.88 -23.21
C ASP A 371 -7.96 -27.53 -23.11
N SER A 372 -8.63 -27.45 -21.95
CA SER A 372 -10.06 -27.78 -21.85
C SER A 372 -10.89 -26.79 -22.67
N ALA A 373 -11.79 -27.34 -23.49
CA ALA A 373 -12.65 -26.54 -24.36
C ALA A 373 -13.62 -25.66 -23.55
N GLU A 374 -14.23 -26.21 -22.51
CA GLU A 374 -15.37 -25.57 -21.83
C GLU A 374 -15.19 -25.44 -20.30
N GLU A 375 -14.44 -26.34 -19.67
CA GLU A 375 -14.34 -26.37 -18.21
C GLU A 375 -13.25 -25.42 -17.66
N PHE A 376 -13.54 -24.81 -16.52
CA PHE A 376 -12.66 -23.88 -15.83
C PHE A 376 -12.88 -23.92 -14.32
N PHE A 377 -11.95 -23.35 -13.57
CA PHE A 377 -12.11 -23.07 -12.13
C PHE A 377 -11.75 -21.61 -11.84
N LEU A 378 -12.20 -21.08 -10.69
CA LEU A 378 -11.94 -19.70 -10.30
C LEU A 378 -10.56 -19.56 -9.66
N ALA A 379 -9.88 -18.45 -9.96
CA ALA A 379 -8.67 -18.04 -9.25
C ALA A 379 -8.96 -17.82 -7.75
N PRO A 380 -7.96 -18.01 -6.87
CA PRO A 380 -8.09 -17.73 -5.44
C PRO A 380 -8.53 -16.29 -5.15
N GLU A 381 -9.46 -16.13 -4.21
CA GLU A 381 -9.92 -14.83 -3.70
C GLU A 381 -9.50 -14.56 -2.25
N VAL A 382 -8.80 -15.52 -1.63
CA VAL A 382 -8.15 -15.42 -0.32
C VAL A 382 -6.73 -15.97 -0.45
N ASP A 383 -5.82 -15.55 0.43
CA ASP A 383 -4.41 -15.95 0.35
C ASP A 383 -4.23 -17.45 0.58
N ASP A 384 -4.98 -18.06 1.51
CA ASP A 384 -4.89 -19.49 1.83
C ASP A 384 -6.23 -20.19 1.53
N PRO A 385 -6.60 -20.35 0.24
CA PRO A 385 -7.87 -20.95 -0.15
C PRO A 385 -7.91 -22.44 0.24
N PRO A 386 -9.10 -23.00 0.48
CA PRO A 386 -9.23 -24.44 0.68
C PRO A 386 -8.76 -25.20 -0.57
N PRO A 387 -8.12 -26.37 -0.41
CA PRO A 387 -7.69 -27.19 -1.54
C PRO A 387 -8.91 -27.65 -2.33
N LEU A 388 -8.78 -27.67 -3.66
CA LEU A 388 -9.77 -28.32 -4.51
C LEU A 388 -9.64 -29.85 -4.38
N PRO A 389 -10.74 -30.62 -4.56
CA PRO A 389 -10.66 -32.08 -4.61
C PRO A 389 -9.64 -32.57 -5.64
N ALA A 390 -9.00 -33.71 -5.35
CA ALA A 390 -8.08 -34.37 -6.28
C ALA A 390 -8.73 -34.55 -7.67
N GLY A 391 -7.97 -34.23 -8.73
CA GLY A 391 -8.45 -34.29 -10.11
C GLY A 391 -9.31 -33.10 -10.56
N SER A 392 -9.49 -32.07 -9.74
CA SER A 392 -10.33 -30.91 -10.11
C SER A 392 -9.77 -30.06 -11.26
N TYR A 393 -8.46 -30.11 -11.50
CA TYR A 393 -7.77 -29.24 -12.45
C TYR A 393 -7.81 -29.74 -13.90
N LYS A 394 -8.24 -30.97 -14.13
CA LYS A 394 -8.44 -31.54 -15.47
C LYS A 394 -9.90 -31.94 -15.68
N ASP A 395 -10.38 -31.80 -16.90
CA ASP A 395 -11.72 -32.27 -17.26
C ASP A 395 -11.76 -33.79 -17.46
N ALA A 396 -12.96 -34.32 -17.74
CA ALA A 396 -13.17 -35.76 -17.93
C ALA A 396 -12.38 -36.36 -19.12
N THR A 397 -11.90 -35.53 -20.05
CA THR A 397 -11.05 -35.97 -21.17
C THR A 397 -9.57 -36.00 -20.81
N GLY A 398 -9.20 -35.44 -19.65
CA GLY A 398 -7.82 -35.25 -19.21
C GLY A 398 -7.19 -33.95 -19.71
N ALA A 399 -7.97 -33.04 -20.31
CA ALA A 399 -7.50 -31.71 -20.69
C ALA A 399 -7.49 -30.77 -19.49
N LEU A 400 -6.53 -29.86 -19.46
CA LEU A 400 -6.29 -28.92 -18.37
C LEU A 400 -7.33 -27.80 -18.38
N LYS A 401 -8.05 -27.63 -17.27
CA LYS A 401 -9.03 -26.57 -17.11
C LYS A 401 -8.36 -25.20 -17.08
N ARG A 402 -9.02 -24.21 -17.69
CA ARG A 402 -8.60 -22.80 -17.59
C ARG A 402 -8.80 -22.28 -16.15
N GLN A 403 -7.93 -21.38 -15.70
CA GLN A 403 -8.17 -20.61 -14.47
C GLN A 403 -8.78 -19.26 -14.83
N ALA A 404 -9.96 -18.96 -14.30
CA ALA A 404 -10.68 -17.72 -14.57
C ALA A 404 -10.46 -16.69 -13.46
N ALA A 405 -10.19 -15.43 -13.84
CA ALA A 405 -10.11 -14.32 -12.89
C ALA A 405 -11.51 -13.73 -12.66
N ARG A 406 -11.97 -13.69 -11.40
CA ARG A 406 -13.21 -13.00 -11.03
C ARG A 406 -12.91 -11.61 -10.50
N PHE A 407 -13.59 -10.61 -11.04
CA PHE A 407 -13.50 -9.21 -10.65
C PHE A 407 -14.79 -8.73 -9.98
N ARG A 408 -14.62 -7.97 -8.91
CA ARG A 408 -15.65 -7.40 -8.06
C ARG A 408 -15.50 -5.89 -8.05
N VAL A 409 -16.57 -5.17 -7.70
CA VAL A 409 -16.51 -3.72 -7.51
C VAL A 409 -16.84 -3.43 -6.06
N TYR A 410 -16.05 -2.60 -5.38
CA TYR A 410 -16.37 -2.08 -4.05
C TYR A 410 -16.66 -0.59 -4.11
N GLY A 411 -17.71 -0.16 -3.42
CA GLY A 411 -18.04 1.26 -3.25
C GLY A 411 -17.38 1.82 -1.99
N TYR A 412 -16.88 3.05 -2.08
CA TYR A 412 -16.15 3.71 -1.00
C TYR A 412 -16.81 5.03 -0.62
N ASN A 413 -16.75 5.35 0.68
CA ASN A 413 -17.20 6.64 1.20
C ASN A 413 -16.15 7.75 0.99
N ALA A 414 -16.46 8.96 1.44
CA ALA A 414 -15.56 10.11 1.29
C ALA A 414 -14.26 9.97 2.11
N ALA A 415 -14.25 9.14 3.16
CA ALA A 415 -13.05 8.80 3.93
C ALA A 415 -12.18 7.73 3.26
N GLY A 416 -12.65 7.13 2.16
CA GLY A 416 -11.93 6.07 1.45
C GLY A 416 -12.12 4.68 2.05
N GLU A 417 -13.11 4.49 2.91
CA GLU A 417 -13.43 3.20 3.53
C GLU A 417 -14.40 2.40 2.63
N PRO A 418 -14.21 1.07 2.48
CA PRO A 418 -15.18 0.22 1.79
C PRO A 418 -16.54 0.21 2.49
N VAL A 419 -17.60 0.55 1.76
CA VAL A 419 -18.98 0.59 2.26
C VAL A 419 -19.74 -0.69 1.94
N ALA A 420 -19.58 -1.20 0.73
CA ALA A 420 -20.25 -2.41 0.24
C ALA A 420 -19.56 -2.95 -1.01
N GLU A 421 -19.69 -4.25 -1.26
CA GLU A 421 -19.55 -4.80 -2.61
C GLU A 421 -20.73 -4.32 -3.46
N LEU A 422 -20.43 -3.83 -4.67
CA LEU A 422 -21.42 -3.46 -5.67
C LEU A 422 -21.66 -4.67 -6.58
N THR A 423 -22.91 -5.12 -6.63
CA THR A 423 -23.40 -6.24 -7.44
C THR A 423 -24.60 -5.78 -8.26
N ALA A 424 -25.13 -6.66 -9.11
CA ALA A 424 -26.38 -6.42 -9.82
C ALA A 424 -27.60 -6.27 -8.89
N ASP A 425 -27.47 -6.45 -7.56
CA ASP A 425 -28.54 -6.24 -6.58
C ASP A 425 -28.66 -4.77 -6.15
N ASN A 426 -27.54 -4.03 -6.12
CA ASN A 426 -27.47 -2.68 -5.57
C ASN A 426 -26.82 -1.65 -6.51
N ALA A 427 -26.33 -2.08 -7.67
CA ALA A 427 -25.71 -1.21 -8.66
C ALA A 427 -25.96 -1.67 -10.09
N ASP A 428 -25.94 -0.72 -11.00
CA ASP A 428 -25.84 -0.98 -12.43
C ASP A 428 -24.37 -1.00 -12.85
N ILE A 429 -23.88 -2.16 -13.30
CA ILE A 429 -22.47 -2.38 -13.61
C ILE A 429 -22.33 -2.83 -15.07
N ARG A 430 -21.62 -2.03 -15.87
CA ARG A 430 -21.16 -2.41 -17.21
C ARG A 430 -19.65 -2.54 -17.21
N TRP A 431 -19.17 -3.76 -17.43
CA TRP A 431 -17.76 -4.09 -17.55
C TRP A 431 -17.27 -3.86 -18.98
N THR A 432 -15.99 -3.49 -19.12
CA THR A 432 -15.27 -3.47 -20.39
C THR A 432 -13.85 -3.98 -20.17
N VAL A 433 -13.43 -4.96 -20.97
CA VAL A 433 -12.09 -5.54 -20.95
C VAL A 433 -11.47 -5.40 -22.33
N HIS A 434 -10.19 -5.02 -22.40
CA HIS A 434 -9.42 -4.97 -23.65
C HIS A 434 -8.09 -5.67 -23.43
N VAL A 435 -7.91 -6.87 -23.97
CA VAL A 435 -6.65 -7.62 -23.90
C VAL A 435 -5.98 -7.69 -25.25
N ALA A 436 -4.65 -7.73 -25.28
CA ALA A 436 -3.87 -7.97 -26.48
C ALA A 436 -2.62 -8.81 -26.16
N ASN A 437 -1.99 -9.35 -27.21
CA ASN A 437 -0.67 -9.97 -27.14
C ASN A 437 0.29 -9.24 -28.07
N LYS A 438 1.38 -8.72 -27.51
CA LYS A 438 2.41 -7.96 -28.25
C LYS A 438 3.77 -8.66 -28.26
N LYS A 439 3.88 -9.89 -27.79
CA LYS A 439 5.18 -10.57 -27.61
C LYS A 439 5.99 -10.67 -28.90
N ALA A 440 5.34 -11.00 -30.02
CA ALA A 440 5.98 -11.17 -31.31
C ALA A 440 6.41 -9.83 -31.94
N ALA A 441 5.74 -8.73 -31.58
CA ALA A 441 6.07 -7.38 -32.01
C ALA A 441 7.16 -6.71 -31.15
N TRP A 442 7.44 -7.27 -29.97
CA TRP A 442 8.34 -6.68 -28.99
C TRP A 442 9.82 -7.06 -29.22
N TYR A 443 10.68 -6.56 -28.34
CA TYR A 443 12.10 -6.88 -28.33
C TYR A 443 12.37 -8.30 -27.80
N GLN A 444 13.49 -8.85 -28.24
CA GLN A 444 14.04 -10.10 -27.72
C GLN A 444 14.32 -9.96 -26.22
N PHE A 445 14.03 -11.02 -25.47
CA PHE A 445 14.48 -11.11 -24.09
C PHE A 445 15.92 -11.66 -24.07
N GLN A 446 16.85 -10.86 -23.55
CA GLN A 446 18.25 -11.26 -23.35
C GLN A 446 18.58 -11.35 -21.86
N LEU A 447 18.22 -10.30 -21.12
CA LEU A 447 18.30 -10.19 -19.67
C LEU A 447 17.29 -9.14 -19.19
N ALA A 448 16.99 -9.11 -17.90
CA ALA A 448 16.28 -7.98 -17.31
C ALA A 448 17.07 -6.69 -17.55
N LEU A 449 16.46 -5.65 -18.13
CA LEU A 449 17.19 -4.45 -18.56
C LEU A 449 17.47 -3.46 -17.43
N ASP A 450 17.00 -3.74 -16.22
CA ASP A 450 17.12 -2.89 -15.04
C ASP A 450 18.20 -3.36 -14.05
N ILE A 451 19.01 -4.35 -14.44
CA ILE A 451 20.19 -4.76 -13.69
C ILE A 451 21.49 -4.34 -14.41
N PRO A 452 22.57 -4.05 -13.68
CA PRO A 452 23.85 -3.64 -14.28
C PRO A 452 24.39 -4.62 -15.31
N GLU A 453 24.16 -5.92 -15.11
CA GLU A 453 24.63 -7.01 -15.96
C GLU A 453 24.01 -6.99 -17.36
N ALA A 454 22.90 -6.28 -17.57
CA ALA A 454 22.26 -6.13 -18.87
C ALA A 454 23.19 -5.49 -19.91
N ALA A 455 24.15 -4.65 -19.48
CA ALA A 455 25.14 -4.04 -20.35
C ALA A 455 26.09 -5.05 -21.00
N ALA A 456 26.24 -6.25 -20.43
CA ALA A 456 27.06 -7.33 -20.95
C ALA A 456 26.27 -8.40 -21.74
N ALA A 457 24.94 -8.26 -21.80
CA ALA A 457 24.10 -9.11 -22.64
C ALA A 457 24.07 -8.58 -24.08
N PRO A 458 23.68 -9.39 -25.09
CA PRO A 458 23.47 -8.93 -26.44
C PRO A 458 22.40 -7.85 -26.49
N ALA A 459 22.46 -7.10 -27.58
CA ALA A 459 21.43 -6.14 -27.92
C ALA A 459 20.05 -6.80 -27.93
N SER A 460 19.11 -6.23 -27.17
CA SER A 460 17.70 -6.60 -27.25
C SER A 460 17.09 -5.96 -28.51
N THR A 461 17.21 -6.65 -29.64
CA THR A 461 16.66 -6.22 -30.94
C THR A 461 15.19 -6.66 -31.09
N PRO A 462 14.40 -6.07 -32.00
CA PRO A 462 13.04 -6.50 -32.26
C PRO A 462 12.97 -7.99 -32.65
N ARG A 463 12.02 -8.72 -32.07
CA ARG A 463 11.59 -10.03 -32.61
C ARG A 463 10.99 -9.83 -34.00
N ASN A 464 11.03 -10.88 -34.80
CA ASN A 464 10.60 -10.88 -36.20
C ASN A 464 11.26 -9.74 -37.00
N PRO A 465 12.60 -9.62 -37.02
CA PRO A 465 13.30 -8.51 -37.66
C PRO A 465 13.13 -8.49 -39.19
N LYS A 466 12.71 -9.61 -39.78
CA LYS A 466 12.41 -9.73 -41.22
C LYS A 466 11.07 -9.11 -41.63
N VAL A 467 10.20 -8.74 -40.67
CA VAL A 467 8.93 -8.08 -40.96
C VAL A 467 9.16 -6.57 -41.14
N PRO A 468 8.76 -5.98 -42.28
CA PRO A 468 8.93 -4.55 -42.55
C PRO A 468 8.32 -3.67 -41.47
N ALA A 469 8.91 -2.49 -41.22
CA ALA A 469 8.53 -1.58 -40.14
C ALA A 469 7.04 -1.18 -40.20
N GLU A 470 6.55 -0.87 -41.41
CA GLU A 470 5.17 -0.52 -41.73
C GLU A 470 4.18 -1.67 -41.53
N GLU A 471 4.67 -2.92 -41.50
CA GLU A 471 3.84 -4.12 -41.32
C GLU A 471 3.91 -4.70 -39.90
N ARG A 472 4.77 -4.16 -39.01
CA ARG A 472 4.94 -4.71 -37.65
C ARG A 472 3.66 -4.70 -36.82
N GLY A 473 2.69 -3.84 -37.11
CA GLY A 473 1.37 -3.89 -36.50
C GLY A 473 0.67 -5.24 -36.66
N ARG A 474 0.99 -6.01 -37.72
CA ARG A 474 0.46 -7.35 -37.98
C ARG A 474 1.02 -8.43 -37.04
N LEU A 475 2.06 -8.12 -36.26
CA LEU A 475 2.62 -9.00 -35.22
C LEU A 475 1.86 -8.88 -33.89
N VAL A 476 1.02 -7.86 -33.73
CA VAL A 476 0.20 -7.64 -32.54
C VAL A 476 -1.14 -8.34 -32.72
N ILE A 477 -1.51 -9.17 -31.74
CA ILE A 477 -2.84 -9.76 -31.67
C ILE A 477 -3.70 -8.85 -30.79
N ASP A 478 -4.52 -8.02 -31.43
CA ASP A 478 -5.46 -7.13 -30.74
C ASP A 478 -6.89 -7.33 -31.27
N PRO A 479 -7.76 -8.05 -30.53
CA PRO A 479 -9.17 -8.22 -30.84
C PRO A 479 -10.03 -6.99 -30.50
N GLY A 480 -9.49 -5.96 -29.83
CA GLY A 480 -10.23 -4.80 -29.34
C GLY A 480 -11.05 -5.07 -28.06
N PRO A 481 -11.69 -4.04 -27.49
CA PRO A 481 -12.44 -4.16 -26.25
C PRO A 481 -13.72 -5.00 -26.40
N ARG A 482 -14.16 -5.64 -25.31
CA ARG A 482 -15.47 -6.31 -25.15
C ARG A 482 -16.18 -5.76 -23.93
N SER A 483 -17.49 -5.54 -24.02
CA SER A 483 -18.32 -5.10 -22.90
C SER A 483 -19.36 -6.14 -22.53
N ILE A 484 -19.63 -6.29 -21.23
CA ILE A 484 -20.66 -7.19 -20.71
C ILE A 484 -21.39 -6.55 -19.51
N ARG A 485 -22.66 -6.90 -19.33
CA ARG A 485 -23.55 -6.36 -18.30
C ARG A 485 -24.66 -7.36 -18.00
N GLY A 486 -25.10 -7.40 -16.74
CA GLY A 486 -26.19 -8.26 -16.28
C GLY A 486 -25.67 -9.51 -15.56
N ARG A 487 -26.59 -10.42 -15.24
CA ARG A 487 -26.31 -11.69 -14.55
C ARG A 487 -26.19 -12.82 -15.55
N ASP A 488 -25.34 -13.80 -15.23
CA ASP A 488 -25.24 -15.09 -15.93
C ASP A 488 -25.13 -14.96 -17.46
N ARG A 489 -24.37 -13.97 -17.94
CA ARG A 489 -24.09 -13.77 -19.37
C ARG A 489 -22.78 -14.46 -19.75
N ALA A 490 -22.83 -15.30 -20.78
CA ALA A 490 -21.68 -16.01 -21.35
C ALA A 490 -21.95 -16.45 -22.79
N GLY A 491 -20.92 -16.94 -23.48
CA GLY A 491 -21.04 -17.81 -24.67
C GLY A 491 -21.42 -17.14 -26.00
N ARG A 492 -21.72 -15.83 -26.04
CA ARG A 492 -22.04 -15.12 -27.28
C ARG A 492 -20.78 -14.64 -28.03
N PRO A 493 -20.81 -14.51 -29.38
CA PRO A 493 -19.66 -14.05 -30.16
C PRO A 493 -19.12 -12.69 -29.71
N GLU A 494 -20.00 -11.74 -29.33
CA GLU A 494 -19.59 -10.43 -28.83
C GLU A 494 -18.91 -10.44 -27.45
N TYR A 495 -18.76 -11.62 -26.82
CA TYR A 495 -18.03 -11.79 -25.57
C TYR A 495 -16.67 -12.47 -25.75
N ARG A 496 -16.32 -12.87 -26.99
CA ARG A 496 -15.09 -13.59 -27.31
C ARG A 496 -14.03 -12.64 -27.90
N PHE A 497 -12.79 -12.90 -27.55
CA PHE A 497 -11.61 -12.21 -28.08
C PHE A 497 -10.98 -13.03 -29.21
N ASP A 498 -11.76 -13.39 -30.22
CA ASP A 498 -11.39 -14.28 -31.35
C ASP A 498 -11.21 -13.55 -32.69
N THR A 499 -11.25 -12.22 -32.69
CA THR A 499 -11.09 -11.38 -33.90
C THR A 499 -9.69 -10.82 -34.09
N GLY A 500 -8.77 -11.04 -33.14
CA GLY A 500 -7.37 -10.63 -33.25
C GLY A 500 -6.62 -11.59 -34.16
N CYS A 501 -5.65 -11.08 -34.92
CA CYS A 501 -4.89 -11.90 -35.86
C CYS A 501 -3.38 -11.72 -35.68
N PHE A 502 -2.64 -12.83 -35.80
CA PHE A 502 -1.19 -12.81 -35.98
C PHE A 502 -0.86 -13.07 -37.44
N LEU A 503 -0.27 -12.09 -38.13
CA LEU A 503 0.06 -12.15 -39.56
C LEU A 503 -1.10 -12.61 -40.46
N GLY A 504 -2.35 -12.31 -40.07
CA GLY A 504 -3.58 -12.69 -40.77
C GLY A 504 -4.21 -14.01 -40.33
N LYS A 505 -3.61 -14.76 -39.40
CA LYS A 505 -4.19 -15.95 -38.78
C LYS A 505 -4.95 -15.57 -37.49
N PRO A 506 -6.24 -15.93 -37.34
CA PRO A 506 -7.00 -15.63 -36.13
C PRO A 506 -6.41 -16.31 -34.89
N VAL A 507 -6.43 -15.60 -33.76
CA VAL A 507 -5.98 -16.10 -32.45
C VAL A 507 -7.00 -15.75 -31.39
N HIS A 508 -7.44 -16.74 -30.62
CA HIS A 508 -8.38 -16.57 -29.53
C HIS A 508 -7.67 -16.20 -28.23
N LEU A 509 -7.86 -14.98 -27.72
CA LEU A 509 -7.23 -14.52 -26.47
C LEU A 509 -8.08 -14.71 -25.21
N GLY A 510 -9.30 -15.23 -25.33
CA GLY A 510 -10.19 -15.51 -24.21
C GLY A 510 -11.63 -15.03 -24.38
N GLU A 511 -12.34 -14.88 -23.27
CA GLU A 511 -13.74 -14.47 -23.22
C GLU A 511 -14.14 -13.78 -21.91
N VAL A 512 -15.15 -12.91 -21.97
CA VAL A 512 -15.80 -12.31 -20.80
C VAL A 512 -17.11 -13.01 -20.45
N ARG A 513 -17.35 -13.21 -19.16
CA ARG A 513 -18.60 -13.75 -18.60
C ARG A 513 -19.04 -12.91 -17.39
N THR A 514 -20.28 -13.08 -16.97
CA THR A 514 -20.79 -12.55 -15.70
C THR A 514 -21.40 -13.67 -14.87
N ASP A 515 -21.16 -13.66 -13.55
CA ASP A 515 -21.79 -14.60 -12.63
C ASP A 515 -23.21 -14.14 -12.21
N GLY A 516 -23.85 -14.90 -11.32
CA GLY A 516 -25.20 -14.61 -10.83
C GLY A 516 -25.32 -13.31 -10.03
N ALA A 517 -24.21 -12.73 -9.56
CA ALA A 517 -24.16 -11.42 -8.91
C ALA A 517 -23.79 -10.29 -9.90
N GLY A 518 -23.57 -10.60 -11.18
CA GLY A 518 -23.11 -9.63 -12.18
C GLY A 518 -21.62 -9.26 -12.06
N ARG A 519 -20.83 -10.05 -11.33
CA ARG A 519 -19.37 -9.91 -11.26
C ARG A 519 -18.76 -10.35 -12.58
N LEU A 520 -17.69 -9.70 -13.00
CA LEU A 520 -16.98 -10.12 -14.21
C LEU A 520 -16.18 -11.39 -13.93
N VAL A 521 -16.28 -12.37 -14.82
CA VAL A 521 -15.41 -13.55 -14.86
C VAL A 521 -14.70 -13.53 -16.21
N PHE A 522 -13.37 -13.44 -16.19
CA PHE A 522 -12.53 -13.43 -17.38
C PHE A 522 -11.79 -14.76 -17.52
N LEU A 523 -11.91 -15.39 -18.69
CA LEU A 523 -11.14 -16.57 -19.07
C LEU A 523 -10.13 -16.17 -20.15
N GLY A 524 -8.88 -16.62 -20.02
CA GLY A 524 -7.85 -16.44 -21.04
C GLY A 524 -7.96 -17.42 -22.21
N GLY A 525 -6.92 -17.45 -23.04
CA GLY A 525 -6.76 -18.40 -24.16
C GLY A 525 -6.70 -19.87 -23.74
N HIS A 526 -6.57 -20.75 -24.73
CA HIS A 526 -6.55 -22.21 -24.56
C HIS A 526 -5.13 -22.80 -24.49
N GLY A 527 -4.09 -21.97 -24.45
CA GLY A 527 -2.69 -22.40 -24.44
C GLY A 527 -2.18 -22.77 -25.83
N VAL A 528 -2.83 -22.28 -26.89
CA VAL A 528 -2.47 -22.55 -28.28
C VAL A 528 -1.34 -21.63 -28.73
N SER A 529 -0.26 -22.25 -29.19
CA SER A 529 0.90 -21.57 -29.76
C SER A 529 1.22 -22.15 -31.13
N ALA A 530 1.61 -21.30 -32.09
CA ALA A 530 1.93 -21.75 -33.45
C ALA A 530 2.93 -20.83 -34.14
N SER A 531 3.67 -21.39 -35.11
CA SER A 531 4.42 -20.62 -36.11
C SER A 531 3.58 -20.36 -37.35
N VAL A 532 3.77 -19.20 -37.97
CA VAL A 532 3.12 -18.84 -39.25
C VAL A 532 3.54 -19.78 -40.39
N ASP A 533 4.77 -20.28 -40.37
CA ASP A 533 5.40 -21.11 -41.40
C ASP A 533 5.62 -22.57 -40.96
N HIS A 534 5.07 -22.96 -39.80
CA HIS A 534 5.28 -24.28 -39.18
C HIS A 534 6.74 -24.59 -38.83
N ALA A 535 7.61 -23.59 -38.69
CA ALA A 535 8.97 -23.76 -38.17
C ALA A 535 8.97 -24.30 -36.73
N GLN A 536 9.99 -25.08 -36.38
CA GLN A 536 10.22 -25.53 -35.00
C GLN A 536 10.69 -24.37 -34.12
N ALA A 537 10.27 -24.38 -32.86
CA ALA A 537 10.84 -23.50 -31.86
C ALA A 537 12.20 -24.06 -31.40
N THR A 538 13.24 -23.22 -31.42
CA THR A 538 14.63 -23.64 -31.16
C THR A 538 15.29 -22.89 -30.00
N HIS A 539 14.69 -21.77 -29.56
CA HIS A 539 15.16 -20.94 -28.46
C HIS A 539 14.11 -20.88 -27.33
N PHE A 540 14.55 -20.75 -26.08
CA PHE A 540 13.64 -20.72 -24.92
C PHE A 540 12.70 -19.50 -24.84
N ALA A 541 12.90 -18.47 -25.66
CA ALA A 541 12.23 -17.18 -25.47
C ALA A 541 11.99 -16.41 -26.77
N ASN A 542 12.93 -16.47 -27.72
CA ASN A 542 12.94 -15.64 -28.92
C ASN A 542 12.81 -16.52 -30.17
N ASN A 543 11.58 -16.83 -30.57
CA ASN A 543 11.32 -17.62 -31.77
C ASN A 543 10.58 -16.75 -32.81
N ASP A 544 11.25 -16.41 -33.90
CA ASP A 544 10.64 -15.66 -35.00
C ASP A 544 9.58 -16.50 -35.71
N GLY A 545 8.53 -15.86 -36.21
CA GLY A 545 7.38 -16.49 -36.86
C GLY A 545 6.33 -17.03 -35.88
N TRP A 546 6.61 -17.03 -34.57
CA TRP A 546 5.74 -17.61 -33.55
C TRP A 546 4.82 -16.60 -32.85
N HIS A 547 3.67 -17.11 -32.42
CA HIS A 547 2.77 -16.47 -31.46
C HIS A 547 2.28 -17.47 -30.40
N ASP A 548 1.64 -16.94 -29.36
CA ASP A 548 0.86 -17.68 -28.39
C ASP A 548 -0.43 -16.91 -28.05
N ASP A 549 -1.26 -17.47 -27.17
CA ASP A 549 -2.59 -16.94 -26.82
C ASP A 549 -2.72 -16.46 -25.37
N VAL A 550 -1.59 -16.25 -24.69
CA VAL A 550 -1.58 -15.42 -23.48
C VAL A 550 -1.79 -13.95 -23.86
N SER A 551 -2.17 -13.11 -22.90
CA SER A 551 -2.48 -11.71 -23.14
C SER A 551 -2.55 -10.95 -21.82
N ASP A 552 -2.63 -9.63 -21.90
CA ASP A 552 -2.98 -8.80 -20.76
C ASP A 552 -3.68 -7.52 -21.21
N GLY A 553 -4.34 -6.83 -20.29
CA GLY A 553 -4.87 -5.51 -20.56
C GLY A 553 -5.86 -4.96 -19.54
N PRO A 554 -6.36 -3.73 -19.78
CA PRO A 554 -7.21 -3.01 -18.84
C PRO A 554 -8.59 -3.67 -18.66
N VAL A 555 -9.05 -3.65 -17.41
CA VAL A 555 -10.40 -3.98 -16.96
C VAL A 555 -11.03 -2.72 -16.37
N THR A 556 -12.12 -2.26 -16.96
CA THR A 556 -12.81 -1.03 -16.56
C THR A 556 -14.30 -1.30 -16.34
N ALA A 557 -14.97 -0.43 -15.57
CA ALA A 557 -16.41 -0.52 -15.38
C ALA A 557 -17.05 0.87 -15.34
N ARG A 558 -18.28 0.96 -15.85
CA ARG A 558 -19.19 2.08 -15.57
C ARG A 558 -20.19 1.60 -14.52
N VAL A 559 -20.27 2.34 -13.41
CA VAL A 559 -21.07 1.96 -12.24
C VAL A 559 -22.05 3.07 -11.91
N ARG A 560 -23.33 2.72 -11.71
CA ARG A 560 -24.34 3.61 -11.13
C ARG A 560 -24.91 3.00 -9.86
N VAL A 561 -24.92 3.80 -8.79
CA VAL A 561 -25.53 3.46 -7.50
C VAL A 561 -26.68 4.43 -7.29
N ASP A 562 -27.89 3.92 -7.03
CA ASP A 562 -29.12 4.71 -6.89
C ASP A 562 -29.35 5.69 -8.06
N GLY A 563 -29.08 5.22 -9.29
CA GLY A 563 -29.20 6.01 -10.50
C GLY A 563 -28.08 7.03 -10.74
N ARG A 564 -27.17 7.25 -9.79
CA ARG A 564 -26.04 8.17 -9.90
C ARG A 564 -24.76 7.46 -10.34
N SER A 565 -24.11 7.98 -11.37
CA SER A 565 -22.78 7.52 -11.77
C SER A 565 -21.73 7.85 -10.70
N VAL A 566 -20.86 6.90 -10.38
CA VAL A 566 -19.69 7.11 -9.51
C VAL A 566 -18.40 6.89 -10.31
N PRO A 567 -17.32 7.64 -10.03
CA PRO A 567 -16.01 7.35 -10.60
C PRO A 567 -15.54 5.96 -10.16
N VAL A 568 -14.89 5.23 -11.07
CA VAL A 568 -14.41 3.86 -10.85
C VAL A 568 -12.92 3.79 -11.11
N GLU A 569 -12.15 3.36 -10.11
CA GLU A 569 -10.74 3.02 -10.29
C GLU A 569 -10.62 1.68 -11.04
N PRO A 570 -9.89 1.65 -12.17
CA PRO A 570 -9.83 0.48 -13.02
C PRO A 570 -8.86 -0.57 -12.49
N ALA A 571 -8.92 -1.77 -13.07
CA ALA A 571 -8.02 -2.89 -12.81
C ALA A 571 -7.33 -3.36 -14.10
N TRP A 572 -6.49 -4.38 -13.98
CA TRP A 572 -5.81 -5.05 -15.08
C TRP A 572 -6.08 -6.55 -15.02
N VAL A 573 -6.01 -7.25 -16.16
CA VAL A 573 -5.98 -8.71 -16.21
C VAL A 573 -4.71 -9.18 -16.90
N VAL A 574 -4.07 -10.21 -16.35
CA VAL A 574 -2.94 -10.93 -16.95
C VAL A 574 -3.36 -12.38 -17.17
N VAL A 575 -3.17 -12.88 -18.39
CA VAL A 575 -3.30 -14.30 -18.73
C VAL A 575 -1.92 -14.92 -18.71
N ALA A 576 -1.72 -15.88 -17.82
CA ALA A 576 -0.45 -16.54 -17.60
C ALA A 576 -0.44 -18.00 -18.10
N PRO A 577 0.75 -18.62 -18.21
CA PRO A 577 0.90 -20.07 -18.27
C PRO A 577 0.14 -20.80 -17.13
N PRO A 578 -0.11 -22.11 -17.27
CA PRO A 578 -0.69 -22.90 -16.20
C PRO A 578 0.16 -22.90 -14.93
N ASN A 579 -0.50 -23.12 -13.78
CA ASN A 579 0.18 -23.40 -12.52
C ASN A 579 0.16 -24.91 -12.29
N PHE A 580 1.28 -25.60 -12.52
CA PHE A 580 1.36 -27.05 -12.35
C PHE A 580 1.50 -27.49 -10.88
N ALA A 581 1.58 -26.55 -9.94
CA ALA A 581 1.44 -26.81 -8.50
C ALA A 581 0.51 -25.75 -7.86
N PRO A 582 -0.82 -25.85 -8.10
CA PRO A 582 -1.80 -24.79 -7.81
C PRO A 582 -1.76 -24.21 -6.39
N GLU A 583 -1.46 -25.04 -5.39
CA GLU A 583 -1.44 -24.65 -3.98
C GLU A 583 -0.09 -24.09 -3.50
N LEU A 584 0.99 -24.29 -4.27
CA LEU A 584 2.34 -23.94 -3.82
C LEU A 584 2.71 -22.50 -4.22
N LYS A 585 3.46 -21.84 -3.35
CA LYS A 585 3.97 -20.47 -3.54
C LYS A 585 5.50 -20.48 -3.49
N SER A 586 6.14 -19.62 -4.29
CA SER A 586 7.58 -19.39 -4.14
C SER A 586 7.85 -18.56 -2.89
N VAL A 587 9.10 -18.59 -2.40
CA VAL A 587 9.55 -17.86 -1.22
C VAL A 587 9.25 -16.36 -1.35
N ARG A 588 9.39 -15.81 -2.56
CA ARG A 588 8.97 -14.45 -2.91
C ARG A 588 7.93 -14.49 -4.03
N THR A 589 6.77 -13.91 -3.73
CA THR A 589 5.64 -13.82 -4.66
C THR A 589 5.61 -12.46 -5.34
N MET A 590 4.81 -12.32 -6.40
CA MET A 590 4.58 -11.02 -7.04
C MET A 590 3.97 -10.01 -6.06
N TYR A 591 3.14 -10.46 -5.11
CA TYR A 591 2.65 -9.60 -4.03
C TYR A 591 3.80 -9.07 -3.15
N ASP A 592 4.73 -9.93 -2.74
CA ASP A 592 5.86 -9.54 -1.89
C ASP A 592 6.78 -8.54 -2.61
N LEU A 593 7.00 -8.73 -3.91
CA LEU A 593 7.74 -7.80 -4.75
C LEU A 593 7.07 -6.43 -4.83
N MET A 594 5.79 -6.40 -5.19
CA MET A 594 5.07 -5.14 -5.35
C MET A 594 4.92 -4.40 -4.02
N ARG A 595 4.64 -5.12 -2.92
CA ARG A 595 4.61 -4.53 -1.57
C ARG A 595 5.95 -3.87 -1.23
N ASP A 596 7.08 -4.53 -1.53
CA ASP A 596 8.42 -3.97 -1.34
C ASP A 596 8.65 -2.69 -2.18
N VAL A 597 8.19 -2.66 -3.43
CA VAL A 597 8.25 -1.45 -4.29
C VAL A 597 7.49 -0.30 -3.65
N PHE A 598 6.25 -0.52 -3.23
CA PHE A 598 5.40 0.55 -2.68
C PHE A 598 5.88 1.05 -1.33
N VAL A 599 6.41 0.15 -0.49
CA VAL A 599 7.07 0.55 0.77
C VAL A 599 8.34 1.35 0.49
N SER A 600 9.15 0.92 -0.47
CA SER A 600 10.41 1.59 -0.80
C SER A 600 10.21 2.97 -1.42
N CYS A 601 9.12 3.18 -2.18
CA CYS A 601 8.80 4.49 -2.75
C CYS A 601 7.86 5.35 -1.86
N GLY A 602 7.51 4.88 -0.66
CA GLY A 602 6.71 5.64 0.31
C GLY A 602 5.21 5.73 0.01
N THR A 603 4.70 4.92 -0.93
CA THR A 603 3.24 4.89 -1.26
C THR A 603 2.46 3.89 -0.41
N LEU A 604 3.15 2.95 0.24
CA LEU A 604 2.62 2.15 1.34
C LEU A 604 3.53 2.30 2.56
N PRO A 605 2.99 2.36 3.79
CA PRO A 605 3.82 2.35 4.98
C PRO A 605 4.47 0.97 5.17
N PRO A 606 5.71 0.89 5.70
CA PRO A 606 6.26 -0.36 6.19
C PRO A 606 5.41 -0.89 7.37
N PRO A 607 5.46 -2.20 7.68
CA PRO A 607 4.81 -2.73 8.87
C PRO A 607 5.39 -2.06 10.13
N GLU A 608 4.53 -1.47 10.98
CA GLU A 608 4.93 -0.85 12.25
C GLU A 608 5.61 -1.89 13.16
N ASN A 609 4.93 -3.00 13.41
CA ASN A 609 5.47 -4.17 14.12
C ASN A 609 5.60 -5.36 13.16
N VAL A 610 6.72 -6.07 13.25
CA VAL A 610 6.90 -7.35 12.55
C VAL A 610 6.05 -8.39 13.26
N SER A 611 5.09 -8.98 12.54
CA SER A 611 4.31 -10.12 13.03
C SER A 611 5.00 -11.42 12.63
N PHE A 612 5.12 -12.37 13.56
CA PHE A 612 5.63 -13.69 13.21
C PHE A 612 4.73 -14.36 12.17
N THR A 613 3.42 -14.34 12.39
CA THR A 613 2.43 -15.03 11.55
C THR A 613 2.30 -14.42 10.16
N ARG A 614 2.34 -13.10 10.06
CA ARG A 614 2.12 -12.38 8.80
C ARG A 614 3.40 -12.12 8.00
N ASP A 615 4.51 -11.83 8.65
CA ASP A 615 5.72 -11.31 8.00
C ASP A 615 6.90 -12.31 8.00
N VAL A 616 6.93 -13.31 8.92
CA VAL A 616 8.03 -14.30 9.04
C VAL A 616 7.62 -15.70 8.58
N LEU A 617 6.55 -16.24 9.17
CA LEU A 617 6.06 -17.60 8.93
C LEU A 617 5.84 -17.90 7.43
N PRO A 618 5.30 -16.99 6.59
CA PRO A 618 5.13 -17.27 5.18
C PRO A 618 6.45 -17.58 4.47
N ILE A 619 7.56 -16.91 4.83
CA ILE A 619 8.87 -17.16 4.22
C ILE A 619 9.35 -18.57 4.57
N LEU A 620 9.29 -18.93 5.85
CA LEU A 620 9.73 -20.24 6.35
C LEU A 620 8.86 -21.38 5.82
N ARG A 621 7.54 -21.18 5.80
CA ARG A 621 6.56 -22.14 5.28
C ARG A 621 6.79 -22.40 3.79
N ARG A 622 6.89 -21.35 2.99
CA ARG A 622 7.09 -21.47 1.53
C ARG A 622 8.39 -22.19 1.20
N LEU A 623 9.48 -21.95 1.94
CA LEU A 623 10.73 -22.72 1.79
C LEU A 623 10.52 -24.23 2.03
N CYS A 624 9.77 -24.61 3.07
CA CYS A 624 9.47 -26.01 3.36
C CYS A 624 8.51 -26.63 2.34
N ASP A 625 7.50 -25.87 1.88
CA ASP A 625 6.50 -26.36 0.93
C ASP A 625 7.09 -26.67 -0.45
N LEU A 626 8.20 -26.03 -0.82
CA LEU A 626 8.93 -26.36 -2.05
C LEU A 626 9.53 -27.79 -2.06
N GLN A 627 9.50 -28.52 -0.94
CA GLN A 627 9.88 -29.94 -0.89
C GLN A 627 9.09 -30.82 -1.88
N TRP A 628 7.86 -30.42 -2.20
CA TRP A 628 6.95 -31.20 -3.02
C TRP A 628 7.26 -31.14 -4.52
N VAL A 629 8.14 -30.20 -4.91
CA VAL A 629 8.41 -29.87 -6.32
C VAL A 629 9.91 -29.83 -6.66
N ASN A 630 10.79 -29.97 -5.66
CA ASN A 630 12.23 -30.06 -5.86
C ASN A 630 12.89 -30.98 -4.83
N ARG A 631 13.64 -31.98 -5.31
CA ARG A 631 14.29 -32.98 -4.45
C ARG A 631 15.40 -32.42 -3.55
N GLY A 632 16.17 -31.44 -4.03
CA GLY A 632 17.24 -30.83 -3.22
C GLY A 632 16.68 -30.03 -2.05
N ILE A 633 15.58 -29.31 -2.28
CA ILE A 633 14.84 -28.64 -1.21
C ILE A 633 14.22 -29.67 -0.27
N ALA A 634 13.64 -30.76 -0.79
CA ALA A 634 13.05 -31.82 0.04
C ALA A 634 14.04 -32.45 1.00
N ALA A 635 15.28 -32.70 0.56
CA ALA A 635 16.32 -33.28 1.41
C ALA A 635 16.70 -32.39 2.59
N LEU A 636 16.61 -31.05 2.44
CA LEU A 636 17.01 -30.10 3.46
C LEU A 636 15.84 -29.63 4.34
N PHE A 637 14.75 -29.19 3.71
CA PHE A 637 13.59 -28.54 4.36
C PHE A 637 12.35 -29.42 4.43
N GLY A 638 12.35 -30.59 3.79
CA GLY A 638 11.20 -31.48 3.74
C GLY A 638 10.90 -32.17 5.08
N HIS A 639 9.82 -32.94 5.13
CA HIS A 639 9.46 -33.72 6.32
C HIS A 639 10.63 -34.59 6.81
N GLY A 640 10.97 -34.50 8.09
CA GLY A 640 12.14 -35.18 8.68
C GLY A 640 13.50 -34.54 8.35
N GLY A 641 13.55 -33.54 7.46
CA GLY A 641 14.77 -32.86 7.04
C GLY A 641 15.40 -31.99 8.14
N ARG A 642 16.71 -31.78 8.04
CA ARG A 642 17.51 -31.03 9.03
C ARG A 642 16.99 -29.62 9.26
N GLU A 643 16.44 -28.97 8.24
CA GLU A 643 15.93 -27.59 8.26
C GLU A 643 14.40 -27.53 8.13
N HIS A 644 13.68 -28.58 8.53
CA HIS A 644 12.22 -28.58 8.52
C HIS A 644 11.64 -27.58 9.55
N PHE A 645 11.45 -26.33 9.12
CA PHE A 645 11.00 -25.24 9.99
C PHE A 645 9.58 -25.42 10.53
N LEU A 646 8.75 -26.18 9.81
CA LEU A 646 7.36 -26.44 10.16
C LEU A 646 7.18 -27.59 11.16
N ALA A 647 8.26 -28.28 11.56
CA ALA A 647 8.18 -29.24 12.66
C ALA A 647 7.69 -28.53 13.94
N PRO A 648 6.64 -29.03 14.64
CA PRO A 648 5.96 -28.27 15.70
C PRO A 648 6.89 -27.70 16.78
N GLY A 649 7.84 -28.52 17.28
CA GLY A 649 8.80 -28.09 18.29
C GLY A 649 9.82 -27.07 17.79
N ARG A 650 10.17 -27.09 16.49
CA ARG A 650 11.06 -26.09 15.89
C ARG A 650 10.33 -24.79 15.63
N LEU A 651 9.11 -24.86 15.07
CA LEU A 651 8.28 -23.71 14.80
C LEU A 651 7.97 -22.91 16.06
N ALA A 652 7.58 -23.59 17.15
CA ALA A 652 7.31 -22.95 18.43
C ALA A 652 8.54 -22.18 18.96
N ARG A 653 9.75 -22.72 18.78
CA ARG A 653 11.00 -22.05 19.16
C ARG A 653 11.35 -20.86 18.28
N LEU A 654 11.03 -20.93 16.98
CA LEU A 654 11.23 -19.83 16.04
C LEU A 654 10.22 -18.68 16.28
N ALA A 655 9.03 -19.00 16.79
CA ALA A 655 7.98 -18.04 17.14
C ALA A 655 8.17 -17.35 18.51
N ASP A 656 9.09 -17.84 19.35
CA ASP A 656 9.38 -17.27 20.67
C ASP A 656 10.46 -16.18 20.56
N PRO A 657 10.20 -14.91 20.96
CA PRO A 657 11.17 -13.81 20.92
C PRO A 657 12.22 -13.88 22.04
N GLY A 658 12.02 -14.74 23.04
CA GLY A 658 12.87 -14.85 24.23
C GLY A 658 14.35 -15.13 23.91
N PRO A 659 15.27 -14.74 24.83
CA PRO A 659 16.71 -14.82 24.62
C PRO A 659 17.22 -16.26 24.45
N ARG A 660 16.50 -17.25 24.99
CA ARG A 660 16.84 -18.69 24.84
C ARG A 660 16.87 -19.14 23.38
N ASN A 661 16.05 -18.53 22.53
CA ASN A 661 15.93 -18.90 21.12
C ASN A 661 16.60 -17.87 20.18
N ALA A 662 17.25 -16.81 20.71
CA ALA A 662 17.87 -15.76 19.91
C ALA A 662 18.92 -16.30 18.93
N GLU A 663 19.80 -17.19 19.39
CA GLU A 663 20.84 -17.81 18.54
C GLU A 663 20.24 -18.65 17.41
N LEU A 664 19.16 -19.40 17.68
CA LEU A 664 18.46 -20.17 16.65
C LEU A 664 17.92 -19.25 15.55
N ARG A 665 17.29 -18.13 15.91
CA ARG A 665 16.76 -17.18 14.93
C ARG A 665 17.89 -16.48 14.17
N GLN A 666 18.98 -16.13 14.86
CA GLN A 666 20.18 -15.55 14.25
C GLN A 666 20.81 -16.48 13.21
N GLN A 667 20.95 -17.78 13.50
CA GLN A 667 21.49 -18.75 12.55
C GLN A 667 20.63 -18.87 11.28
N VAL A 668 19.30 -18.87 11.42
CA VAL A 668 18.39 -18.91 10.28
C VAL A 668 18.53 -17.64 9.43
N TRP A 669 18.51 -16.46 10.05
CA TRP A 669 18.68 -15.19 9.33
C TRP A 669 20.07 -15.07 8.68
N ALA A 670 21.13 -15.46 9.37
CA ALA A 670 22.50 -15.44 8.85
C ALA A 670 22.70 -16.39 7.65
N THR A 671 21.83 -17.39 7.47
CA THR A 671 21.86 -18.29 6.30
C THR A 671 21.05 -17.74 5.11
N MET A 672 20.16 -16.76 5.33
CA MET A 672 19.48 -16.06 4.25
C MET A 672 20.47 -15.18 3.50
N ARG A 673 20.43 -15.25 2.16
CA ARG A 673 21.34 -14.54 1.27
C ARG A 673 21.24 -13.04 1.48
N ASP A 674 22.40 -12.42 1.64
CA ASP A 674 22.58 -10.98 1.59
C ASP A 674 23.44 -10.66 0.36
N LEU A 675 23.00 -9.68 -0.43
CA LEU A 675 23.60 -9.41 -1.74
C LEU A 675 25.08 -9.03 -1.61
N ASP A 676 25.42 -8.25 -0.59
CA ASP A 676 26.77 -7.71 -0.38
C ASP A 676 27.68 -8.70 0.34
N ARG A 677 27.13 -9.48 1.29
CA ARG A 677 27.89 -10.48 2.06
C ARG A 677 28.23 -11.71 1.25
N ASP A 678 27.25 -12.30 0.57
CA ASP A 678 27.37 -13.65 -0.01
C ASP A 678 26.58 -13.87 -1.31
N GLY A 679 26.19 -12.81 -2.01
CA GLY A 679 25.42 -12.89 -3.26
C GLY A 679 26.09 -13.74 -4.36
N LEU A 680 27.41 -13.86 -4.36
CA LEU A 680 28.15 -14.70 -5.32
C LEU A 680 28.04 -16.21 -5.03
N SER A 681 27.56 -16.58 -3.84
CA SER A 681 27.50 -17.96 -3.38
C SER A 681 26.14 -18.62 -3.72
N PRO A 682 26.14 -19.86 -4.24
CA PRO A 682 24.93 -20.64 -4.41
C PRO A 682 24.41 -21.27 -3.11
N VAL A 683 25.21 -21.23 -2.04
CA VAL A 683 24.92 -21.95 -0.78
C VAL A 683 23.83 -21.28 0.09
N PRO A 684 23.81 -19.94 0.28
CA PRO A 684 22.78 -19.27 1.06
C PRO A 684 21.37 -19.47 0.53
N TRP A 685 20.36 -19.25 1.37
CA TRP A 685 18.96 -19.42 1.00
C TRP A 685 18.32 -18.13 0.49
N PRO A 686 17.31 -18.21 -0.38
CA PRO A 686 16.75 -19.42 -0.98
C PRO A 686 17.67 -20.03 -2.08
N PRO A 687 17.66 -21.35 -2.30
CA PRO A 687 18.52 -22.00 -3.31
C PRO A 687 17.94 -21.87 -4.73
N LEU A 688 17.58 -20.64 -5.12
CA LEU A 688 16.98 -20.30 -6.41
C LEU A 688 17.95 -19.48 -7.27
N TYR A 689 17.87 -19.63 -8.59
CA TYR A 689 18.56 -18.76 -9.55
C TYR A 689 18.05 -17.32 -9.41
N GLY A 690 18.93 -16.35 -9.71
CA GLY A 690 18.62 -14.93 -9.81
C GLY A 690 18.63 -14.44 -11.26
N ASP A 691 18.30 -13.16 -11.45
CA ASP A 691 18.10 -12.53 -12.77
C ASP A 691 19.31 -12.67 -13.70
N SER A 692 20.52 -12.61 -13.15
CA SER A 692 21.77 -12.54 -13.92
C SER A 692 22.43 -13.90 -14.11
N MET A 693 21.69 -15.00 -13.97
CA MET A 693 22.29 -16.35 -13.94
C MET A 693 23.16 -16.62 -15.19
N SER A 694 22.80 -16.09 -16.36
CA SER A 694 23.45 -16.35 -17.66
C SER A 694 24.76 -15.59 -17.93
N VAL A 695 25.13 -14.55 -17.16
CA VAL A 695 26.31 -13.71 -17.47
C VAL A 695 27.64 -14.19 -16.85
N ARG A 696 28.78 -13.72 -17.43
CA ARG A 696 30.16 -13.95 -16.95
C ARG A 696 30.86 -12.57 -16.89
N PRO A 697 31.29 -12.06 -15.72
CA PRO A 697 31.74 -12.78 -14.52
C PRO A 697 30.63 -13.18 -13.53
N VAL A 698 31.04 -13.79 -12.42
CA VAL A 698 30.15 -14.12 -11.29
C VAL A 698 29.52 -12.82 -10.81
N SER A 699 28.19 -12.74 -10.84
CA SER A 699 27.42 -11.61 -10.32
C SER A 699 26.70 -12.04 -9.05
N ALA A 700 26.56 -11.11 -8.11
CA ALA A 700 25.77 -11.31 -6.90
C ALA A 700 24.28 -11.60 -7.20
N ARG A 701 23.81 -11.31 -8.42
CA ARG A 701 22.45 -11.55 -8.89
C ARG A 701 22.27 -12.86 -9.65
N GLN A 702 23.27 -13.76 -9.63
CA GLN A 702 23.12 -15.13 -10.17
C GLN A 702 22.21 -16.00 -9.29
N HIS A 703 22.00 -15.58 -8.05
CA HIS A 703 21.17 -16.26 -7.06
C HIS A 703 20.19 -15.28 -6.44
N LEU A 704 18.99 -15.77 -6.13
CA LEU A 704 17.90 -14.94 -5.66
C LEU A 704 18.14 -14.41 -4.24
N THR A 705 17.84 -13.14 -3.99
CA THR A 705 17.70 -12.61 -2.63
C THR A 705 16.23 -12.44 -2.26
N LEU A 706 15.91 -12.46 -0.96
CA LEU A 706 14.62 -11.99 -0.48
C LEU A 706 14.42 -10.51 -0.87
N SER A 707 13.17 -10.03 -0.85
CA SER A 707 12.93 -8.59 -0.97
C SER A 707 13.51 -7.82 0.22
N SER A 708 13.81 -6.53 0.04
CA SER A 708 14.38 -5.70 1.11
C SER A 708 13.46 -5.65 2.33
N LEU A 709 12.14 -5.60 2.12
CA LEU A 709 11.14 -5.68 3.17
C LEU A 709 11.13 -7.03 3.91
N GLN A 710 11.19 -8.16 3.18
CA GLN A 710 11.26 -9.50 3.77
C GLN A 710 12.55 -9.66 4.60
N TYR A 711 13.69 -9.24 4.06
CA TYR A 711 14.98 -9.35 4.74
C TYR A 711 15.02 -8.50 6.02
N ARG A 712 14.54 -7.25 5.99
CA ARG A 712 14.42 -6.40 7.18
C ARG A 712 13.50 -6.99 8.24
N SER A 713 12.39 -7.60 7.82
CA SER A 713 11.45 -8.27 8.74
C SER A 713 12.12 -9.46 9.43
N LEU A 714 12.88 -10.28 8.69
CA LEU A 714 13.67 -11.37 9.27
C LEU A 714 14.80 -10.88 10.18
N ALA A 715 15.44 -9.74 9.87
CA ALA A 715 16.47 -9.17 10.73
C ALA A 715 15.89 -8.73 12.10
N ARG A 716 14.74 -8.04 12.11
CA ARG A 716 14.01 -7.69 13.35
C ARG A 716 13.57 -8.92 14.12
N TRP A 717 13.02 -9.93 13.43
CA TRP A 717 12.68 -11.22 14.02
C TRP A 717 13.88 -11.92 14.68
N ALA A 718 15.02 -11.96 13.99
CA ALA A 718 16.26 -12.52 14.53
C ALA A 718 16.73 -11.78 15.78
N ALA A 719 16.56 -10.46 15.82
CA ALA A 719 16.84 -9.62 16.99
C ALA A 719 15.82 -9.78 18.14
N GLY A 720 14.70 -10.47 17.93
CA GLY A 720 13.62 -10.60 18.93
C GLY A 720 12.64 -9.43 18.96
N ASP A 721 12.70 -8.52 17.97
CA ASP A 721 11.80 -7.38 17.82
C ASP A 721 10.64 -7.73 16.89
N PHE A 722 9.73 -8.57 17.40
CA PHE A 722 8.54 -9.01 16.67
C PHE A 722 7.42 -9.42 17.64
N GLU A 723 6.18 -9.42 17.13
CA GLU A 723 5.00 -9.90 17.83
C GLU A 723 4.93 -11.44 17.74
N ALA A 724 4.93 -12.09 18.90
CA ALA A 724 4.81 -13.54 19.05
C ALA A 724 3.36 -14.01 18.89
N ASP A 725 2.76 -13.72 17.74
CA ASP A 725 1.33 -13.90 17.46
C ASP A 725 0.98 -15.27 16.82
N HIS A 726 1.91 -16.22 16.85
CA HIS A 726 1.68 -17.55 16.27
C HIS A 726 0.66 -18.35 17.09
N ASP A 727 -0.52 -18.56 16.51
CA ASP A 727 -1.50 -19.49 17.02
C ASP A 727 -1.54 -20.76 16.13
N PRO A 728 -1.11 -21.93 16.63
CA PRO A 728 -1.15 -23.18 15.87
C PRO A 728 -2.58 -23.68 15.60
N SER A 729 -3.58 -23.13 16.29
CA SER A 729 -5.00 -23.42 16.08
C SER A 729 -5.70 -22.43 15.15
N ALA A 730 -5.01 -21.38 14.70
CA ALA A 730 -5.58 -20.39 13.79
C ALA A 730 -5.98 -21.04 12.45
N VAL A 731 -7.23 -20.81 12.06
CA VAL A 731 -7.76 -21.21 10.76
C VAL A 731 -7.83 -19.96 9.89
N PRO A 732 -7.11 -19.88 8.76
CA PRO A 732 -7.22 -18.76 7.85
C PRO A 732 -8.61 -18.72 7.20
N PRO A 733 -9.08 -17.55 6.75
CA PRO A 733 -10.38 -17.44 6.10
C PRO A 733 -10.42 -18.31 4.84
N THR A 734 -11.43 -19.18 4.76
CA THR A 734 -11.61 -20.13 3.64
C THR A 734 -12.33 -19.49 2.45
N GLY A 735 -12.94 -18.33 2.66
CA GLY A 735 -13.64 -17.57 1.64
C GLY A 735 -13.71 -16.08 1.98
N LEU A 736 -14.00 -15.28 0.96
CA LEU A 736 -14.02 -13.81 1.11
C LEU A 736 -15.09 -13.32 2.09
N ASP A 737 -16.17 -14.07 2.30
CA ASP A 737 -17.23 -13.69 3.22
C ASP A 737 -16.82 -13.77 4.69
N GLU A 738 -15.79 -14.56 5.02
CA GLU A 738 -15.17 -14.62 6.36
C GLU A 738 -14.21 -13.45 6.62
N VAL A 739 -13.84 -12.71 5.57
CA VAL A 739 -12.97 -11.53 5.67
C VAL A 739 -13.82 -10.29 6.01
N PRO A 740 -13.43 -9.46 7.00
CA PRO A 740 -14.12 -8.21 7.28
C PRO A 740 -14.22 -7.33 6.03
N LEU A 741 -15.35 -6.66 5.83
CA LEU A 741 -15.61 -5.88 4.61
C LEU A 741 -14.51 -4.86 4.28
N ALA A 742 -13.93 -4.23 5.30
CA ALA A 742 -12.84 -3.27 5.16
C ALA A 742 -11.58 -3.90 4.52
N ASP A 743 -11.36 -5.19 4.74
CA ASP A 743 -10.15 -5.92 4.32
C ASP A 743 -10.34 -6.72 3.03
N ARG A 744 -11.60 -6.97 2.62
CA ARG A 744 -11.91 -7.76 1.41
C ARG A 744 -11.22 -7.23 0.13
N PRO A 745 -11.17 -5.92 -0.15
CA PRO A 745 -10.48 -5.41 -1.34
C PRO A 745 -8.98 -5.75 -1.33
N GLY A 746 -8.30 -5.53 -0.19
CA GLY A 746 -6.88 -5.85 -0.03
C GLY A 746 -6.60 -7.35 -0.06
N MET A 747 -7.51 -8.17 0.46
CA MET A 747 -7.41 -9.64 0.36
C MET A 747 -7.45 -10.11 -1.09
N LEU A 748 -8.35 -9.57 -1.91
CA LEU A 748 -8.43 -9.89 -3.34
C LEU A 748 -7.14 -9.53 -4.07
N ASP A 749 -6.63 -8.31 -3.85
CA ASP A 749 -5.39 -7.83 -4.47
C ASP A 749 -4.19 -8.71 -4.09
N ARG A 750 -4.12 -9.14 -2.83
CA ARG A 750 -3.10 -10.06 -2.34
C ARG A 750 -3.26 -11.45 -2.96
N ALA A 751 -4.43 -12.06 -2.83
CA ALA A 751 -4.70 -13.43 -3.27
C ALA A 751 -4.36 -13.64 -4.75
N ALA A 752 -4.72 -12.68 -5.63
CA ALA A 752 -4.40 -12.78 -7.05
C ALA A 752 -2.89 -12.84 -7.34
N LEU A 753 -2.07 -12.17 -6.53
CA LEU A 753 -0.62 -12.01 -6.75
C LEU A 753 0.25 -12.96 -5.91
N SER A 754 -0.28 -13.50 -4.81
CA SER A 754 0.42 -14.47 -3.95
C SER A 754 0.68 -15.81 -4.66
N PHE A 755 -0.08 -16.11 -5.72
CA PHE A 755 0.15 -17.25 -6.61
C PHE A 755 0.84 -16.86 -7.92
N CYS A 756 1.62 -15.78 -7.93
CA CYS A 756 2.54 -15.44 -9.02
C CYS A 756 3.98 -15.35 -8.51
N LEU A 757 4.94 -15.68 -9.36
CA LEU A 757 6.36 -15.63 -9.01
C LEU A 757 6.92 -14.22 -9.14
N ALA A 758 7.92 -13.90 -8.33
CA ALA A 758 8.74 -12.69 -8.47
C ALA A 758 10.24 -12.99 -8.56
N ASP A 759 10.55 -14.24 -8.93
CA ASP A 759 11.87 -14.82 -8.85
C ASP A 759 12.35 -15.22 -10.22
N ALA A 760 13.68 -15.31 -10.35
CA ALA A 760 14.47 -14.87 -11.50
C ALA A 760 13.64 -14.28 -12.64
N PHE A 761 13.76 -12.99 -12.92
CA PHE A 761 13.23 -12.44 -14.15
C PHE A 761 14.12 -12.82 -15.34
N HIS A 762 14.05 -14.09 -15.74
CA HIS A 762 14.78 -14.70 -16.85
C HIS A 762 13.91 -15.58 -17.79
N PRO A 763 12.78 -15.08 -18.34
CA PRO A 763 12.13 -13.79 -18.06
C PRO A 763 11.17 -13.82 -16.85
N GLY A 764 10.91 -14.99 -16.26
CA GLY A 764 9.87 -15.25 -15.25
C GLY A 764 8.78 -16.16 -15.83
N CYS A 765 7.70 -16.47 -15.08
CA CYS A 765 6.58 -17.28 -15.58
C CYS A 765 5.38 -16.44 -16.03
N GLU A 766 4.76 -15.68 -15.11
CA GLU A 766 3.53 -14.93 -15.42
C GLU A 766 3.81 -13.52 -15.93
N MET A 767 4.78 -12.84 -15.30
CA MET A 767 5.18 -11.46 -15.55
C MET A 767 6.69 -11.34 -15.37
N SER A 768 7.28 -10.22 -15.80
CA SER A 768 8.73 -9.99 -15.75
C SER A 768 9.14 -8.79 -14.89
N TRP A 769 10.42 -8.43 -14.97
CA TRP A 769 11.07 -7.35 -14.23
C TRP A 769 10.39 -5.98 -14.30
N PRO A 770 9.62 -5.58 -15.34
CA PRO A 770 8.91 -4.31 -15.30
C PRO A 770 8.10 -4.15 -14.02
N MET A 771 7.46 -5.21 -13.53
CA MET A 771 6.59 -5.16 -12.34
C MET A 771 7.27 -4.62 -11.06
N ARG A 772 8.61 -4.54 -11.01
CA ARG A 772 9.34 -3.93 -9.88
C ARG A 772 9.60 -2.42 -9.99
N HIS A 773 8.98 -1.75 -10.97
CA HIS A 773 9.13 -0.30 -11.18
C HIS A 773 7.89 0.46 -10.74
N SER A 774 8.06 1.45 -9.87
CA SER A 774 6.95 2.25 -9.32
C SER A 774 6.22 3.08 -10.37
N THR A 775 6.89 3.44 -11.47
CA THR A 775 6.36 4.24 -12.58
C THR A 775 5.20 3.57 -13.32
N LEU A 776 5.12 2.23 -13.27
CA LEU A 776 4.02 1.44 -13.82
C LEU A 776 2.70 1.64 -13.08
N TYR A 777 2.72 2.20 -11.89
CA TYR A 777 1.57 2.24 -11.00
C TYR A 777 1.06 3.68 -10.83
N SER A 778 -0.26 3.79 -10.70
CA SER A 778 -0.97 5.04 -10.38
C SER A 778 -1.31 5.15 -8.89
N ALA A 779 -1.44 4.00 -8.23
CA ALA A 779 -1.58 3.79 -6.80
C ALA A 779 -1.07 2.38 -6.48
N PRO A 780 -0.87 2.00 -5.20
CA PRO A 780 -0.45 0.63 -4.85
C PRO A 780 -1.30 -0.43 -5.56
N PHE A 781 -0.61 -1.34 -6.25
CA PHE A 781 -1.15 -2.43 -7.08
C PHE A 781 -1.98 -2.01 -8.30
N ARG A 782 -2.17 -0.71 -8.56
CA ARG A 782 -2.99 -0.19 -9.67
C ARG A 782 -2.12 0.18 -10.85
N VAL A 783 -2.10 -0.67 -11.88
CA VAL A 783 -1.41 -0.37 -13.15
C VAL A 783 -1.90 0.97 -13.70
N ARG A 784 -0.98 1.81 -14.15
CA ARG A 784 -1.26 3.09 -14.78
C ARG A 784 -1.69 2.84 -16.22
N HIS A 785 -2.93 3.15 -16.56
CA HIS A 785 -3.45 2.95 -17.91
C HIS A 785 -2.97 4.08 -18.84
N ARG A 786 -2.50 3.72 -20.04
CA ARG A 786 -2.25 4.67 -21.13
C ARG A 786 -3.58 5.18 -21.67
N ASP A 787 -3.69 6.49 -21.85
CA ASP A 787 -4.85 7.07 -22.52
C ASP A 787 -4.93 6.52 -23.95
N PRO A 788 -6.11 6.04 -24.42
CA PRO A 788 -6.27 5.53 -25.78
C PRO A 788 -5.86 6.51 -26.89
N GLY A 789 -5.83 7.83 -26.62
CA GLY A 789 -5.36 8.84 -27.56
C GLY A 789 -3.83 9.01 -27.62
N ILE A 790 -3.09 8.37 -26.71
CA ILE A 790 -1.63 8.46 -26.65
C ILE A 790 -1.02 7.21 -27.29
N HIS A 791 -0.31 7.41 -28.40
CA HIS A 791 0.45 6.34 -29.05
C HIS A 791 1.69 5.99 -28.23
N GLU A 792 2.06 4.71 -28.28
CA GLU A 792 3.33 4.26 -27.73
C GLU A 792 4.50 4.79 -28.57
N SER A 793 5.56 5.23 -27.90
CA SER A 793 6.79 5.68 -28.53
C SER A 793 7.50 4.55 -29.27
N ASP A 794 8.18 4.87 -30.37
CA ASP A 794 9.15 3.97 -30.97
C ASP A 794 10.46 4.00 -30.14
N TYR A 795 10.93 2.84 -29.72
CA TYR A 795 12.16 2.67 -28.93
C TYR A 795 13.38 2.31 -29.79
N GLY A 796 13.23 2.27 -31.11
CA GLY A 796 14.30 2.06 -32.08
C GLY A 796 14.64 0.59 -32.34
N GLN A 797 15.75 0.34 -33.05
CA GLN A 797 16.17 -1.02 -33.44
C GLN A 797 16.85 -1.82 -32.31
N VAL A 798 17.13 -1.18 -31.17
CA VAL A 798 17.70 -1.83 -29.98
C VAL A 798 17.09 -1.18 -28.74
N LEU A 799 16.46 -1.98 -27.90
CA LEU A 799 16.00 -1.52 -26.59
C LEU A 799 17.15 -1.62 -25.58
N THR A 800 17.74 -0.48 -25.25
CA THR A 800 18.83 -0.41 -24.27
C THR A 800 18.30 -0.26 -22.84
N PRO A 801 19.08 -0.60 -21.79
CA PRO A 801 18.76 -0.26 -20.40
C PRO A 801 18.39 1.22 -20.21
N GLN A 802 19.14 2.13 -20.83
CA GLN A 802 18.93 3.57 -20.75
C GLN A 802 17.58 3.98 -21.35
N THR A 803 17.24 3.44 -22.53
CA THR A 803 15.94 3.67 -23.17
C THR A 803 14.79 3.06 -22.36
N ALA A 804 14.98 1.85 -21.83
CA ALA A 804 13.95 1.15 -21.07
C ALA A 804 13.59 1.86 -19.76
N LEU A 805 14.60 2.39 -19.05
CA LEU A 805 14.47 3.08 -17.76
C LEU A 805 14.24 4.61 -17.91
N GLY A 806 14.36 5.15 -19.12
CA GLY A 806 14.18 6.57 -19.39
C GLY A 806 12.75 7.04 -19.13
N VAL A 807 12.56 8.34 -18.93
CA VAL A 807 11.25 8.96 -18.64
C VAL A 807 10.20 8.76 -19.73
N ASP A 808 10.64 8.66 -20.98
CA ASP A 808 9.79 8.36 -22.14
C ASP A 808 9.81 6.86 -22.50
N GLY A 809 10.36 6.03 -21.62
CA GLY A 809 10.52 4.59 -21.79
C GLY A 809 9.21 3.79 -21.59
N PRO A 810 9.26 2.46 -21.82
CA PRO A 810 8.10 1.57 -21.77
C PRO A 810 7.55 1.26 -20.38
N LEU A 811 8.15 1.79 -19.29
CA LEU A 811 7.84 1.44 -17.90
C LEU A 811 6.86 2.40 -17.22
N TYR A 812 6.06 3.14 -17.99
CA TYR A 812 5.10 4.12 -17.48
C TYR A 812 3.66 3.65 -17.71
N ALA A 813 2.83 4.47 -18.35
CA ALA A 813 1.46 4.12 -18.63
C ALA A 813 1.39 2.97 -19.65
N GLN A 814 0.60 1.94 -19.35
CA GLN A 814 0.51 0.68 -20.08
C GLN A 814 -0.77 0.62 -20.91
N GLY A 815 -0.67 0.08 -22.13
CA GLY A 815 -1.80 -0.33 -22.96
C GLY A 815 -1.99 -1.86 -22.96
N PRO A 816 -3.04 -2.37 -23.63
CA PRO A 816 -3.27 -3.80 -23.77
C PRO A 816 -2.02 -4.53 -24.31
N GLY A 817 -1.64 -5.64 -23.67
CA GLY A 817 -0.49 -6.48 -24.04
C GLY A 817 0.87 -6.00 -23.55
N ASP A 818 0.95 -4.89 -22.82
CA ASP A 818 2.23 -4.29 -22.45
C ASP A 818 2.91 -4.95 -21.23
N LEU A 819 2.17 -5.69 -20.40
CA LEU A 819 2.75 -6.42 -19.26
C LEU A 819 3.37 -7.77 -19.67
N THR A 820 2.78 -8.48 -20.63
CA THR A 820 3.20 -9.83 -21.05
C THR A 820 4.14 -9.85 -22.25
N ARG A 821 4.31 -8.74 -22.98
CA ARG A 821 5.20 -8.64 -24.15
C ARG A 821 6.66 -9.02 -23.90
N TRP A 822 7.10 -8.88 -22.65
CA TRP A 822 8.47 -9.18 -22.19
C TRP A 822 8.77 -10.68 -22.09
N MET A 823 7.73 -11.51 -22.04
CA MET A 823 7.86 -12.94 -21.80
C MET A 823 8.30 -13.68 -23.08
N ALA A 824 8.64 -14.95 -22.92
CA ALA A 824 8.95 -15.87 -24.01
C ALA A 824 7.79 -15.99 -25.02
N VAL A 825 8.13 -16.10 -26.31
CA VAL A 825 7.21 -16.45 -27.38
C VAL A 825 7.71 -17.69 -28.14
N PRO A 826 6.96 -18.80 -28.12
CA PRO A 826 5.80 -19.06 -27.25
C PRO A 826 6.21 -19.42 -25.81
N TRP A 827 5.32 -19.20 -24.82
CA TRP A 827 5.60 -19.44 -23.39
C TRP A 827 6.02 -20.88 -23.03
N GLN A 828 5.58 -21.88 -23.82
CA GLN A 828 5.89 -23.29 -23.59
C GLN A 828 7.40 -23.59 -23.69
N THR A 829 8.12 -22.85 -24.54
CA THR A 829 9.56 -23.04 -24.72
C THR A 829 10.33 -22.68 -23.45
N ASP A 830 9.91 -21.62 -22.75
CA ASP A 830 10.47 -21.24 -21.46
C ASP A 830 10.14 -22.25 -20.36
N THR A 831 8.89 -22.75 -20.34
CA THR A 831 8.44 -23.78 -19.38
C THR A 831 9.27 -25.05 -19.51
N ALA A 832 9.52 -25.53 -20.75
CA ALA A 832 10.38 -26.69 -21.01
C ALA A 832 11.85 -26.49 -20.55
N ARG A 833 12.27 -25.23 -20.38
CA ARG A 833 13.59 -24.85 -19.90
C ARG A 833 13.57 -24.33 -18.46
N CYS A 834 12.48 -24.44 -17.70
CA CYS A 834 12.48 -24.07 -16.29
C CYS A 834 12.96 -25.27 -15.43
N ARG A 835 14.27 -25.42 -15.30
CA ARG A 835 14.91 -26.60 -14.67
C ARG A 835 15.78 -26.23 -13.46
N SER A 836 16.31 -27.25 -12.82
CA SER A 836 17.35 -27.15 -11.79
C SER A 836 18.71 -27.62 -12.27
N GLY A 837 19.77 -27.25 -11.56
CA GLY A 837 21.07 -27.91 -11.65
C GLY A 837 21.72 -27.85 -13.03
N TYR A 838 21.57 -26.73 -13.75
CA TYR A 838 22.22 -26.54 -15.06
C TYR A 838 23.73 -26.79 -14.97
N TYR A 839 24.20 -27.85 -15.64
CA TYR A 839 25.58 -28.33 -15.57
C TYR A 839 26.43 -27.66 -16.65
N LEU A 840 27.55 -27.04 -16.25
CA LEU A 840 28.47 -26.32 -17.14
C LEU A 840 29.80 -27.08 -17.26
N GLY A 841 30.00 -27.81 -18.37
CA GLY A 841 31.28 -28.47 -18.70
C GLY A 841 31.51 -29.85 -18.06
N TYR A 842 32.77 -30.31 -18.03
CA TYR A 842 33.19 -31.59 -17.44
C TYR A 842 33.70 -31.39 -16.00
N GLY A 843 32.79 -31.14 -15.05
CA GLY A 843 33.09 -31.07 -13.61
C GLY A 843 31.93 -30.46 -12.80
N PRO A 844 31.63 -30.93 -11.57
CA PRO A 844 30.42 -30.50 -10.86
C PRO A 844 30.56 -29.09 -10.30
N ARG A 845 29.90 -28.11 -10.93
CA ARG A 845 29.67 -26.79 -10.31
C ARG A 845 28.40 -26.80 -9.44
N TYR A 846 27.39 -27.58 -9.82
CA TYR A 846 26.12 -27.73 -9.12
C TYR A 846 25.72 -29.20 -9.04
N ASP A 847 24.98 -29.55 -7.99
CA ASP A 847 24.27 -30.83 -7.93
C ASP A 847 23.06 -30.80 -8.91
N PRO A 848 22.42 -31.93 -9.22
CA PRO A 848 21.34 -31.93 -10.23
C PRO A 848 20.08 -31.19 -9.79
N TYR A 849 19.90 -30.99 -8.49
CA TYR A 849 18.66 -30.55 -7.90
C TYR A 849 18.66 -29.07 -7.57
N LEU A 850 19.83 -28.47 -7.29
CA LEU A 850 19.97 -27.08 -6.89
C LEU A 850 21.18 -26.39 -7.56
N PRO A 851 21.11 -25.06 -7.79
CA PRO A 851 19.94 -24.20 -7.62
C PRO A 851 18.85 -24.48 -8.66
N THR A 852 17.65 -23.91 -8.47
CA THR A 852 16.50 -24.09 -9.38
C THR A 852 15.83 -22.77 -9.75
N PHE A 853 15.11 -22.73 -10.87
CA PHE A 853 14.33 -21.57 -11.30
C PHE A 853 13.02 -21.45 -10.51
N TRP A 854 11.95 -22.11 -10.96
CA TRP A 854 10.59 -21.84 -10.50
C TRP A 854 9.79 -23.11 -10.16
N PRO A 855 10.26 -23.93 -9.19
CA PRO A 855 9.64 -25.22 -8.90
C PRO A 855 8.17 -25.10 -8.44
N ALA A 856 7.75 -23.97 -7.85
CA ALA A 856 6.36 -23.73 -7.47
C ALA A 856 5.38 -23.54 -8.65
N ARG A 857 5.87 -23.30 -9.88
CA ARG A 857 5.02 -23.21 -11.09
C ARG A 857 5.32 -24.32 -12.08
N VAL A 858 6.59 -24.66 -12.22
CA VAL A 858 7.10 -25.71 -13.09
C VAL A 858 7.87 -26.70 -12.23
N PRO A 859 7.21 -27.74 -11.68
CA PRO A 859 7.86 -28.73 -10.83
C PRO A 859 9.09 -29.34 -11.50
N ASN A 860 10.15 -29.57 -10.73
CA ASN A 860 11.32 -30.30 -11.25
C ASN A 860 11.23 -31.79 -10.90
N HIS A 861 10.86 -32.08 -9.65
CA HIS A 861 10.82 -33.43 -9.10
C HIS A 861 9.57 -33.63 -8.25
N VAL A 862 8.85 -34.72 -8.46
CA VAL A 862 7.53 -34.97 -7.88
C VAL A 862 7.44 -36.34 -7.22
N LEU A 863 6.55 -36.49 -6.23
CA LEU A 863 6.13 -37.79 -5.70
C LEU A 863 5.11 -38.39 -6.69
N THR A 864 5.38 -39.58 -7.21
CA THR A 864 4.48 -40.24 -8.16
C THR A 864 3.27 -40.84 -7.45
N GLU A 865 2.15 -41.00 -8.17
CA GLU A 865 0.96 -41.69 -7.60
C GLU A 865 1.32 -43.11 -7.11
N GLN A 866 2.16 -43.85 -7.85
CA GLN A 866 2.61 -45.18 -7.45
C GLN A 866 3.42 -45.16 -6.14
N ASP A 867 4.38 -44.25 -6.01
CA ASP A 867 5.17 -44.12 -4.78
C ASP A 867 4.31 -43.63 -3.62
N TYR A 868 3.32 -42.77 -3.88
CA TYR A 868 2.34 -42.36 -2.88
C TYR A 868 1.51 -43.54 -2.39
N GLU A 869 0.95 -44.35 -3.28
CA GLU A 869 0.17 -45.55 -2.95
C GLU A 869 0.98 -46.51 -2.05
N THR A 870 2.26 -46.75 -2.38
CA THR A 870 3.16 -47.53 -1.53
C THR A 870 3.42 -46.86 -0.18
N ALA A 871 3.64 -45.54 -0.14
CA ALA A 871 3.93 -44.84 1.10
C ALA A 871 2.75 -44.88 2.10
N VAL A 872 1.51 -44.77 1.62
CA VAL A 872 0.32 -44.75 2.48
C VAL A 872 -0.29 -46.12 2.75
N ASP A 873 0.19 -47.18 2.10
CA ASP A 873 -0.29 -48.54 2.31
C ASP A 873 0.19 -49.11 3.67
N PRO A 874 -0.72 -49.34 4.64
CA PRO A 874 -0.35 -49.93 5.93
C PRO A 874 0.07 -51.41 5.81
N GLY A 875 -0.19 -52.07 4.68
CA GLY A 875 0.24 -53.43 4.40
C GLY A 875 1.72 -53.54 3.99
N SER A 876 2.32 -52.43 3.55
CA SER A 876 3.71 -52.38 3.09
C SER A 876 4.69 -52.24 4.27
N PRO A 877 5.90 -52.85 4.23
CA PRO A 877 6.93 -52.67 5.26
C PRO A 877 7.28 -51.18 5.48
N ALA A 878 7.47 -50.75 6.73
CA ALA A 878 7.73 -49.34 7.04
C ALA A 878 8.93 -48.74 6.28
N GLU A 879 10.02 -49.50 6.12
CA GLU A 879 11.18 -49.08 5.31
C GLU A 879 10.83 -48.87 3.83
N GLU A 880 9.95 -49.71 3.27
CA GLU A 880 9.52 -49.60 1.89
C GLU A 880 8.62 -48.37 1.70
N ARG A 881 7.73 -48.11 2.66
CA ARG A 881 6.87 -46.92 2.70
C ARG A 881 7.71 -45.64 2.76
N ARG A 882 8.71 -45.59 3.64
CA ARG A 882 9.68 -44.48 3.74
C ARG A 882 10.46 -44.29 2.45
N ALA A 883 11.02 -45.37 1.91
CA ALA A 883 11.77 -45.31 0.66
C ALA A 883 10.89 -44.82 -0.51
N ALA A 884 9.61 -45.22 -0.56
CA ALA A 884 8.65 -44.71 -1.54
C ALA A 884 8.39 -43.21 -1.34
N PHE A 885 8.14 -42.79 -0.10
CA PHE A 885 7.99 -41.38 0.23
C PHE A 885 9.24 -40.53 -0.07
N GLU A 886 10.45 -41.09 -0.09
CA GLU A 886 11.67 -40.36 -0.43
C GLU A 886 11.98 -40.33 -1.94
N ARG A 887 11.44 -41.27 -2.71
CA ARG A 887 11.63 -41.31 -4.18
C ARG A 887 10.95 -40.12 -4.84
N ARG A 888 11.68 -39.45 -5.73
CA ARG A 888 11.16 -38.35 -6.57
C ARG A 888 11.48 -38.63 -8.02
N ALA A 889 10.47 -38.57 -8.88
CA ALA A 889 10.62 -38.66 -10.32
C ALA A 889 10.77 -37.26 -10.92
N VAL A 890 11.51 -37.15 -12.03
CA VAL A 890 11.58 -35.92 -12.84
C VAL A 890 10.20 -35.65 -13.43
N TRP A 891 9.68 -34.43 -13.27
CA TRP A 891 8.33 -34.07 -13.69
C TRP A 891 8.15 -34.16 -15.22
N ASP A 892 9.12 -33.63 -15.97
CA ASP A 892 9.07 -33.58 -17.43
C ASP A 892 9.59 -34.85 -18.13
N ARG A 893 9.78 -35.96 -17.39
CA ARG A 893 10.27 -37.26 -17.91
C ARG A 893 9.45 -37.84 -19.08
N TRP A 894 8.20 -37.39 -19.20
CA TRP A 894 7.28 -37.78 -20.26
C TRP A 894 7.62 -37.16 -21.62
N LEU A 895 8.38 -36.06 -21.62
CA LEU A 895 8.78 -35.37 -22.83
C LEU A 895 10.09 -35.96 -23.41
N PRO A 896 10.34 -35.81 -24.73
CA PRO A 896 11.58 -36.22 -25.40
C PRO A 896 12.86 -35.76 -24.66
N PRO A 897 13.98 -36.48 -24.81
CA PRO A 897 15.24 -36.08 -24.18
C PRO A 897 16.02 -35.07 -25.03
N ASP A 898 15.72 -34.95 -26.33
CA ASP A 898 16.26 -33.90 -27.18
C ASP A 898 15.66 -32.54 -26.81
N ARG A 899 16.51 -31.51 -26.76
CA ARG A 899 16.12 -30.17 -26.29
C ARG A 899 15.05 -29.54 -27.19
N ILE A 900 15.22 -29.62 -28.51
CA ILE A 900 14.35 -28.99 -29.49
C ILE A 900 13.03 -29.77 -29.56
N GLU A 901 13.10 -31.09 -29.64
CA GLU A 901 11.91 -31.95 -29.59
C GLU A 901 11.12 -31.73 -28.32
N GLN A 902 11.78 -31.61 -27.16
CA GLN A 902 11.10 -31.35 -25.89
C GLN A 902 10.36 -30.02 -25.88
N MET A 903 10.95 -28.93 -26.40
CA MET A 903 10.26 -27.63 -26.48
C MET A 903 9.01 -27.69 -27.36
N ASN A 904 9.11 -28.35 -28.52
CA ASN A 904 7.98 -28.49 -29.44
C ASN A 904 6.93 -29.50 -28.92
N ALA A 905 7.36 -30.51 -28.14
CA ALA A 905 6.44 -31.39 -27.42
C ALA A 905 5.70 -30.62 -26.32
N MET A 906 6.35 -29.72 -25.58
CA MET A 906 5.66 -28.87 -24.60
C MET A 906 4.61 -27.97 -25.26
N VAL A 907 4.87 -27.42 -26.44
CA VAL A 907 3.87 -26.66 -27.22
C VAL A 907 2.60 -27.49 -27.47
N LYS A 908 2.76 -28.77 -27.79
CA LYS A 908 1.64 -29.66 -28.16
C LYS A 908 0.96 -30.33 -26.96
N ASP A 909 1.73 -30.71 -25.95
CA ASP A 909 1.35 -31.71 -24.95
C ASP A 909 1.35 -31.16 -23.51
N PHE A 910 1.42 -29.83 -23.30
CA PHE A 910 1.48 -29.23 -21.96
C PHE A 910 0.32 -29.70 -21.04
N GLY A 911 -0.91 -29.81 -21.57
CA GLY A 911 -2.08 -30.26 -20.81
C GLY A 911 -2.02 -31.74 -20.39
N LYS A 912 -1.13 -32.54 -21.00
CA LYS A 912 -0.93 -33.95 -20.63
C LYS A 912 -0.03 -34.14 -19.42
N LEU A 913 0.78 -33.16 -19.03
CA LEU A 913 1.64 -33.27 -17.86
C LEU A 913 0.80 -33.32 -16.57
N GLY A 914 1.35 -33.95 -15.52
CA GLY A 914 0.69 -34.05 -14.22
C GLY A 914 0.76 -32.72 -13.45
N LEU A 915 -0.23 -32.45 -12.60
CA LEU A 915 -0.18 -31.37 -11.63
C LEU A 915 0.18 -31.93 -10.25
N VAL A 916 0.79 -31.11 -9.40
CA VAL A 916 1.08 -31.46 -8.02
C VAL A 916 -0.11 -31.07 -7.15
N GLU A 917 -0.82 -32.08 -6.65
CA GLU A 917 -2.07 -31.93 -5.92
C GLU A 917 -1.96 -32.50 -4.50
N ARG A 918 -2.67 -31.89 -3.55
CA ARG A 918 -2.74 -32.39 -2.17
C ARG A 918 -3.43 -33.77 -2.11
N ARG A 919 -2.91 -34.63 -1.24
CA ARG A 919 -3.44 -35.94 -0.85
C ARG A 919 -3.33 -36.13 0.66
N THR A 920 -4.20 -36.98 1.21
CA THR A 920 -4.08 -37.42 2.61
C THR A 920 -2.84 -38.30 2.76
N GLY A 921 -2.04 -38.06 3.79
CA GLY A 921 -0.87 -38.89 4.10
C GLY A 921 -1.21 -40.12 4.95
N ALA A 922 -0.17 -40.81 5.42
CA ALA A 922 -0.31 -41.93 6.35
C ALA A 922 -0.63 -41.42 7.76
N ALA A 923 -1.77 -41.83 8.32
CA ALA A 923 -2.16 -41.45 9.69
C ALA A 923 -1.59 -42.40 10.76
N ASP A 924 -1.12 -43.58 10.34
CA ASP A 924 -0.64 -44.67 11.18
C ASP A 924 0.88 -44.65 11.40
N ASP A 925 1.63 -43.89 10.60
CA ASP A 925 3.10 -43.78 10.68
C ASP A 925 3.53 -42.32 10.92
N PRO A 926 4.06 -41.98 12.11
CA PRO A 926 4.49 -40.63 12.44
C PRO A 926 5.78 -40.19 11.73
N GLU A 927 6.50 -41.09 11.07
CA GLU A 927 7.67 -40.76 10.22
C GLU A 927 7.27 -40.33 8.81
N LEU A 928 5.98 -40.43 8.48
CA LEU A 928 5.40 -39.94 7.24
C LEU A 928 4.53 -38.71 7.51
N PRO A 929 4.49 -37.72 6.61
CA PRO A 929 3.67 -36.54 6.78
C PRO A 929 2.17 -36.88 6.64
N ALA A 930 1.33 -36.27 7.50
CA ALA A 930 -0.13 -36.39 7.44
C ALA A 930 -0.76 -35.80 6.17
N THR A 931 0.00 -35.03 5.40
CA THR A 931 -0.41 -34.49 4.10
C THR A 931 0.74 -34.64 3.13
N MET A 932 0.43 -35.15 1.93
CA MET A 932 1.38 -35.31 0.84
C MET A 932 0.91 -34.54 -0.38
N PHE A 933 1.84 -34.13 -1.24
CA PHE A 933 1.53 -33.59 -2.56
C PHE A 933 2.06 -34.52 -3.63
N VAL A 934 1.18 -34.90 -4.55
CA VAL A 934 1.36 -36.04 -5.47
C VAL A 934 1.11 -35.58 -6.89
N GLU A 935 1.90 -36.10 -7.83
CA GLU A 935 1.67 -35.91 -9.26
C GLU A 935 0.35 -36.57 -9.68
N SER A 936 -0.59 -35.76 -10.16
CA SER A 936 -1.85 -36.21 -10.73
C SER A 936 -1.63 -37.11 -11.94
N ALA A 937 -2.66 -37.87 -12.32
CA ALA A 937 -2.64 -38.66 -13.54
C ALA A 937 -2.21 -37.84 -14.77
N VAL A 938 -1.28 -38.39 -15.53
CA VAL A 938 -0.81 -37.80 -16.79
C VAL A 938 -1.68 -38.22 -17.98
N GLY A 939 -1.67 -37.44 -19.06
CA GLY A 939 -2.37 -37.73 -20.32
C GLY A 939 -1.56 -38.57 -21.31
N PHE A 940 -0.34 -38.99 -20.96
CA PHE A 940 0.49 -39.86 -21.78
C PHE A 940 0.05 -41.33 -21.64
N ARG A 941 0.09 -42.08 -22.75
CA ARG A 941 -0.30 -43.51 -22.81
C ARG A 941 0.74 -44.36 -23.57
N PRO A 942 2.04 -44.33 -23.20
CA PRO A 942 3.02 -45.25 -23.78
C PRO A 942 2.79 -46.69 -23.30
N GLU A 943 3.33 -47.68 -24.02
CA GLU A 943 3.31 -49.09 -23.60
C GLU A 943 4.00 -49.30 -22.23
N GLN A 944 5.05 -48.53 -21.95
CA GLN A 944 5.75 -48.50 -20.66
C GLN A 944 6.01 -47.06 -20.21
N PRO A 945 5.88 -46.74 -18.91
CA PRO A 945 6.21 -45.41 -18.41
C PRO A 945 7.72 -45.12 -18.59
N PRO A 946 8.10 -43.85 -18.84
CA PRO A 946 9.50 -43.48 -18.94
C PRO A 946 10.23 -43.67 -17.61
N PRO A 947 11.55 -43.93 -17.62
CA PRO A 947 12.35 -44.00 -16.40
C PRO A 947 12.18 -42.76 -15.52
N ALA A 948 12.08 -42.95 -14.20
CA ALA A 948 11.81 -41.86 -13.24
C ALA A 948 12.85 -40.72 -13.29
N LEU A 949 14.11 -41.03 -13.64
CA LEU A 949 15.21 -40.07 -13.68
C LEU A 949 15.53 -39.56 -15.09
N ARG A 950 14.69 -39.85 -16.08
CA ARG A 950 14.89 -39.33 -17.44
C ARG A 950 14.92 -37.80 -17.43
N ASN A 951 15.84 -37.21 -18.19
CA ASN A 951 16.10 -35.77 -18.28
C ASN A 951 16.66 -35.10 -17.00
N LEU A 952 17.10 -35.86 -15.98
CA LEU A 952 17.58 -35.30 -14.71
C LEU A 952 18.76 -34.32 -14.86
N ARG A 953 19.72 -34.61 -15.74
CA ARG A 953 20.98 -33.87 -15.89
C ARG A 953 20.94 -33.00 -17.14
N CYS A 954 21.22 -31.71 -17.00
CA CYS A 954 21.38 -30.80 -18.15
C CYS A 954 22.86 -30.60 -18.47
N LEU A 955 23.38 -31.26 -19.50
CA LEU A 955 24.76 -31.12 -19.93
C LEU A 955 24.89 -30.02 -20.99
N HIS A 956 25.33 -28.82 -20.58
CA HIS A 956 25.60 -27.74 -21.53
C HIS A 956 26.81 -28.07 -22.40
N VAL A 957 26.58 -28.17 -23.71
CA VAL A 957 27.60 -28.35 -24.73
C VAL A 957 27.66 -27.06 -25.54
N PRO A 958 28.76 -26.28 -25.46
CA PRO A 958 28.95 -25.10 -26.31
C PRO A 958 28.82 -25.47 -27.79
N GLU A 959 28.27 -24.57 -28.59
CA GLU A 959 28.23 -24.75 -30.04
C GLU A 959 29.66 -24.80 -30.60
N ALA A 960 29.90 -25.71 -31.52
CA ALA A 960 31.16 -25.79 -32.25
C ALA A 960 31.22 -24.66 -33.27
N ALA A 961 32.42 -24.10 -33.48
CA ALA A 961 32.66 -23.08 -34.50
C ALA A 961 32.27 -23.56 -35.91
N ASP A 962 32.40 -24.87 -36.18
CA ASP A 962 31.82 -25.53 -37.35
C ASP A 962 30.52 -26.26 -36.94
N PRO A 963 29.34 -25.78 -37.38
CA PRO A 963 28.06 -26.42 -37.08
C PRO A 963 27.98 -27.90 -37.49
N ALA A 964 28.76 -28.34 -38.49
CA ALA A 964 28.82 -29.74 -38.90
C ALA A 964 29.39 -30.65 -37.80
N LEU A 965 30.16 -30.10 -36.86
CA LEU A 965 30.75 -30.83 -35.74
C LEU A 965 29.85 -30.90 -34.49
N ASN A 966 28.74 -30.16 -34.46
CA ASN A 966 27.84 -30.11 -33.29
C ASN A 966 27.32 -31.49 -32.88
N GLY A 967 26.90 -32.31 -33.84
CA GLY A 967 26.43 -33.67 -33.57
C GLY A 967 27.51 -34.57 -32.97
N GLY A 968 28.74 -34.47 -33.48
CA GLY A 968 29.89 -35.19 -32.95
C GLY A 968 30.30 -34.72 -31.55
N ALA A 969 30.27 -33.41 -31.30
CA ALA A 969 30.56 -32.82 -30.00
C ALA A 969 29.52 -33.26 -28.94
N LEU A 970 28.24 -33.30 -29.32
CA LEU A 970 27.17 -33.77 -28.45
C LEU A 970 27.33 -35.25 -28.09
N ALA A 971 27.59 -36.10 -29.10
CA ALA A 971 27.82 -37.52 -28.90
C ALA A 971 29.05 -37.79 -28.01
N ALA A 972 30.15 -37.05 -28.23
CA ALA A 972 31.36 -37.15 -27.41
C ALA A 972 31.11 -36.68 -25.97
N ALA A 973 30.29 -35.66 -25.76
CA ALA A 973 29.93 -35.16 -24.44
C ALA A 973 29.06 -36.17 -23.67
N LEU A 974 28.06 -36.75 -24.34
CA LEU A 974 27.22 -37.82 -23.77
C LEU A 974 28.04 -39.05 -23.38
N ALA A 975 28.95 -39.49 -24.25
CA ALA A 975 29.82 -40.65 -23.99
C ALA A 975 30.77 -40.49 -22.80
N ARG A 976 30.96 -39.26 -22.30
CA ARG A 976 31.80 -38.95 -21.13
C ARG A 976 31.00 -38.87 -19.82
N THR A 977 29.68 -39.02 -19.88
CA THR A 977 28.83 -39.02 -18.68
C THR A 977 28.94 -40.36 -17.94
N ASP A 978 28.90 -40.30 -16.60
CA ASP A 978 28.95 -41.46 -15.70
C ASP A 978 27.55 -41.99 -15.34
N VAL A 979 26.52 -41.41 -15.93
CA VAL A 979 25.11 -41.76 -15.73
C VAL A 979 24.48 -42.27 -17.03
N PRO A 980 23.39 -43.05 -16.97
CA PRO A 980 22.69 -43.51 -18.16
C PRO A 980 22.29 -42.36 -19.09
N HIS A 981 22.46 -42.52 -20.40
CA HIS A 981 22.24 -41.46 -21.39
C HIS A 981 20.81 -40.89 -21.33
N GLU A 982 19.80 -41.71 -21.01
CA GLU A 982 18.42 -41.26 -20.87
C GLU A 982 18.20 -40.29 -19.70
N GLN A 983 19.10 -40.27 -18.71
CA GLN A 983 19.08 -39.28 -17.63
C GLN A 983 19.71 -37.94 -18.04
N VAL A 984 20.38 -37.89 -19.19
CA VAL A 984 21.13 -36.72 -19.65
C VAL A 984 20.43 -36.05 -20.82
N MET A 985 20.09 -34.79 -20.61
CA MET A 985 19.73 -33.87 -21.67
C MET A 985 20.97 -33.05 -22.02
N ALA A 986 21.58 -33.36 -23.16
CA ALA A 986 22.76 -32.64 -23.63
C ALA A 986 22.39 -31.65 -24.75
N GLY A 987 23.09 -30.53 -24.81
CA GLY A 987 22.96 -29.57 -25.90
C GLY A 987 23.40 -28.17 -25.50
N TYR A 988 23.31 -27.23 -26.44
CA TYR A 988 23.45 -25.82 -26.12
C TYR A 988 22.23 -25.35 -25.32
N PHE A 989 22.43 -24.61 -24.24
CA PHE A 989 21.33 -24.09 -23.41
C PHE A 989 21.50 -22.58 -23.29
N GLU A 990 20.67 -21.83 -24.02
CA GLU A 990 20.71 -20.37 -24.11
C GLU A 990 20.47 -19.71 -22.75
N LYS A 991 19.62 -20.31 -21.89
CA LYS A 991 19.38 -19.85 -20.51
C LYS A 991 20.64 -19.74 -19.65
N VAL A 992 21.67 -20.51 -19.98
CA VAL A 992 22.94 -20.53 -19.23
C VAL A 992 24.14 -20.21 -20.11
N ALA A 993 23.87 -19.77 -21.34
CA ALA A 993 24.88 -19.36 -22.30
C ALA A 993 25.53 -18.06 -21.83
N ARG A 994 26.82 -18.15 -21.55
CA ARG A 994 27.68 -16.98 -21.33
C ARG A 994 28.05 -16.48 -22.71
N PHE A 995 27.65 -15.27 -23.07
CA PHE A 995 27.82 -14.66 -24.40
C PHE A 995 29.28 -14.71 -24.97
N PRO A 996 29.47 -14.52 -26.30
CA PRO A 996 30.20 -15.46 -27.18
C PRO A 996 31.69 -15.18 -27.46
N ASP A 997 32.39 -16.26 -27.82
CA ASP A 997 33.35 -16.49 -28.93
C ASP A 997 34.63 -15.65 -29.16
N ASP A 998 35.10 -14.81 -28.24
CA ASP A 998 36.51 -14.36 -28.29
C ASP A 998 37.43 -15.43 -27.68
N ARG A 999 37.58 -16.56 -28.38
CA ARG A 999 38.66 -17.55 -28.20
C ARG A 999 39.22 -18.04 -29.52
#